data_AF-A0A4U0VRP7-F1
#
_entry.id   AF-A0A4U0VRP7-F1
#
_cell.length_a   1.000
_cell.length_b   1.000
_cell.length_c   1.000
_cell.angle_alpha   90.00
_cell.angle_beta   90.00
_cell.angle_gamma   90.00
#
_symmetry.space_group_name_H-M   'P 1'
#
loop_
_entity.id
_entity.type
_entity.pdbx_description
1 polymer ?
#
loop_
_entity_poly.entity_id
_entity_poly.type
_entity_poly.pdbx_seq_one_letter_code
_entity_poly.pdbx_strand_id
1 'polypeptide(L)'
;MGFDLLPRELDKLHTLHVAGSLAQKRLARGVRLNEAEATALIANVLHELIRDGNHSVAELMAIGKKILGRVHVQPAVPFLLHDIQVEGAFPDGVFLVTVHDPICSPSVNDDLSLALYGSFLPLPAEGVFPKGSDEPKGLKDEQVPGAIVVRQEPIRINEGRERVRLKVTNTGDRPIQVGSHFHFCETNRALSFDREKAFFKRLDIAAGTAVRFEPGDSKTVTLVQIGGNKIVTGGNRLLNSSLEKHLSDPSLTASTLSRLIDLGFLHNPEPTALVTSDPTQIKPFEASRESYASMFGPTKGDRLRLADTELWIEIEEDMTVYGDECKFGGGKTIREGMGQATGMPDSETLDCIITNALIIDWQGIYKADIGIKNHRISAIGKGGNPDVMDGITPGMIVGVNTEVIGGEKLIVTYGAFDAHVHYTCPQICEEALASGITTLLGGGTGPSSGSKATTCTPGQTNIKTMMAATDGIALNFAFTGKGNDSGPAGLVDQIRAGVAGLKVHEDWGSTASAIDNCLTVADEYDIQVNLHSDTNNEMGYVHDTVAAFDNRVVSSYHTEGAGGGHAPDILVVSEYENVLPSSTNPTRPYAQNTLDEHLDMLMVCHHLDRSIPEDIAFAESRIRAETVAAEDVLQDDGAISVISSDSQAMGRIGEVVSRTWRTASKMKEFRGPLKGEKREGVDNERVKRYVAKYTINPAIIFGTSEELGDISVGKLADLVLWTPANFGVRPEMVIKGGIIAWANIGDANGSIPTVQPIIGRPMWGWQPGAAALNSVLFVSQLSVDTGTIEKYGLKKRVVPVKNCRKIGKSHLKLNDAKPKLTVDPESYRVEADGVHCTVPPATKVPLAQGYMLF
;
A
#
# COMPACT_ATOMS: atom_id res chain seq x y z
N MET A 1 -7.95 -30.48 35.88
CA MET A 1 -8.71 -29.88 34.78
C MET A 1 -7.79 -28.88 34.11
N GLY A 2 -7.61 -28.96 32.78
CA GLY A 2 -6.84 -27.97 32.03
C GLY A 2 -7.68 -26.71 31.75
N PHE A 3 -7.02 -25.63 31.32
CA PHE A 3 -7.69 -24.48 30.73
C PHE A 3 -7.94 -24.78 29.25
N ASP A 4 -9.18 -25.07 28.87
CA ASP A 4 -9.55 -25.39 27.49
C ASP A 4 -9.86 -24.09 26.70
N LEU A 5 -8.82 -23.32 26.37
CA LEU A 5 -8.95 -22.03 25.66
C LEU A 5 -9.09 -22.20 24.14
N LEU A 6 -10.05 -21.50 23.56
CA LEU A 6 -10.25 -21.42 22.10
C LEU A 6 -9.37 -20.31 21.49
N PRO A 7 -9.07 -20.36 20.17
CA PRO A 7 -8.22 -19.35 19.53
C PRO A 7 -8.65 -17.91 19.76
N ARG A 8 -9.96 -17.62 19.72
CA ARG A 8 -10.51 -16.29 19.99
C ARG A 8 -10.27 -15.79 21.42
N GLU A 9 -10.17 -16.71 22.38
CA GLU A 9 -9.90 -16.38 23.79
C GLU A 9 -8.42 -16.07 23.96
N LEU A 10 -7.54 -16.79 23.24
CA LEU A 10 -6.12 -16.46 23.17
C LEU A 10 -5.88 -15.11 22.50
N ASP A 11 -6.58 -14.77 21.42
CA ASP A 11 -6.46 -13.45 20.77
C ASP A 11 -6.88 -12.31 21.72
N LYS A 12 -8.00 -12.49 22.43
CA LYS A 12 -8.47 -11.50 23.42
C LYS A 12 -7.49 -11.38 24.59
N LEU A 13 -6.94 -12.49 25.07
CA LEU A 13 -6.02 -12.51 26.21
C LEU A 13 -4.61 -12.00 25.86
N HIS A 14 -3.95 -12.62 24.88
CA HIS A 14 -2.54 -12.39 24.56
C HIS A 14 -2.31 -11.09 23.79
N THR A 15 -3.28 -10.66 22.97
CA THR A 15 -3.13 -9.47 22.14
C THR A 15 -3.87 -8.30 22.76
N LEU A 16 -5.19 -8.41 22.87
CA LEU A 16 -6.03 -7.25 23.22
C LEU A 16 -5.89 -6.83 24.68
N HIS A 17 -6.04 -7.77 25.63
CA HIS A 17 -5.94 -7.49 27.06
C HIS A 17 -4.53 -7.04 27.46
N VAL A 18 -3.48 -7.70 26.95
CA VAL A 18 -2.09 -7.28 27.21
C VAL A 18 -1.82 -5.87 26.68
N ALA A 19 -2.25 -5.54 25.46
CA ALA A 19 -2.11 -4.20 24.91
C ALA A 19 -2.95 -3.16 25.67
N GLY A 20 -4.17 -3.50 26.06
CA GLY A 20 -5.03 -2.64 26.86
C GLY A 20 -4.45 -2.36 28.24
N SER A 21 -3.94 -3.37 28.93
CA SER A 21 -3.24 -3.24 30.22
C SER A 21 -1.96 -2.40 30.09
N LEU A 22 -1.20 -2.57 29.00
CA LEU A 22 -0.06 -1.71 28.69
C LEU A 22 -0.49 -0.25 28.54
N ALA A 23 -1.55 0.01 27.78
CA ALA A 23 -2.10 1.35 27.59
C ALA A 23 -2.62 1.95 28.91
N GLN A 24 -3.28 1.18 29.77
CA GLN A 24 -3.69 1.61 31.11
C GLN A 24 -2.49 2.03 31.97
N LYS A 25 -1.39 1.25 31.96
CA LYS A 25 -0.13 1.61 32.66
C LYS A 25 0.53 2.87 32.09
N ARG A 26 0.40 3.13 30.79
CA ARG A 26 0.88 4.34 30.13
C ARG A 26 0.03 5.56 30.53
N LEU A 27 -1.28 5.41 30.50
CA LEU A 27 -2.24 6.45 30.91
C LEU A 27 -2.08 6.82 32.39
N ALA A 28 -1.94 5.83 33.28
CA ALA A 28 -1.80 6.04 34.72
C ALA A 28 -0.55 6.86 35.11
N ARG A 29 0.48 6.90 34.25
CA ARG A 29 1.67 7.75 34.44
C ARG A 29 1.68 9.02 33.58
N GLY A 30 0.58 9.35 32.92
CA GLY A 30 0.44 10.60 32.17
C GLY A 30 0.77 10.58 30.69
N VAL A 31 0.93 9.41 30.07
CA VAL A 31 1.17 9.34 28.63
C VAL A 31 -0.12 9.65 27.88
N ARG A 32 -0.03 10.54 26.89
CA ARG A 32 -1.09 10.75 25.89
C ARG A 32 -1.06 9.62 24.87
N LEU A 33 -2.09 8.79 24.87
CA LEU A 33 -2.14 7.55 24.11
C LEU A 33 -2.25 7.80 22.60
N ASN A 34 -1.55 7.02 21.79
CA ASN A 34 -1.76 6.97 20.34
C ASN A 34 -3.01 6.13 19.98
N GLU A 35 -3.28 5.99 18.68
CA GLU A 35 -4.49 5.31 18.19
C GLU A 35 -4.55 3.83 18.64
N ALA A 36 -3.45 3.09 18.49
CA ALA A 36 -3.38 1.68 18.85
C ALA A 36 -3.58 1.47 20.36
N GLU A 37 -2.95 2.32 21.18
CA GLU A 37 -3.09 2.30 22.64
C GLU A 37 -4.51 2.66 23.10
N ALA A 38 -5.10 3.72 22.52
CA ALA A 38 -6.46 4.14 22.85
C ALA A 38 -7.49 3.06 22.48
N THR A 39 -7.34 2.47 21.29
CA THR A 39 -8.18 1.36 20.81
C THR A 39 -8.09 0.16 21.74
N ALA A 40 -6.87 -0.28 22.07
CA ALA A 40 -6.66 -1.42 22.95
C ALA A 40 -7.21 -1.18 24.37
N LEU A 41 -7.02 0.03 24.92
CA LEU A 41 -7.56 0.38 26.24
C LEU A 41 -9.07 0.34 26.26
N ILE A 42 -9.73 1.03 25.32
CA ILE A 42 -11.20 1.09 25.27
C ILE A 42 -11.78 -0.30 25.08
N ALA A 43 -11.24 -1.08 24.14
CA ALA A 43 -11.69 -2.43 23.87
C ALA A 43 -11.53 -3.35 25.10
N ASN A 44 -10.39 -3.27 25.80
CA ASN A 44 -10.14 -4.03 27.02
C ASN A 44 -11.12 -3.66 28.16
N VAL A 45 -11.35 -2.36 28.39
CA VAL A 45 -12.32 -1.91 29.41
C VAL A 45 -13.73 -2.38 29.07
N LEU A 46 -14.14 -2.32 27.80
CA LEU A 46 -15.43 -2.84 27.38
C LEU A 46 -15.55 -4.35 27.63
N HIS A 47 -14.51 -5.15 27.37
CA HIS A 47 -14.52 -6.59 27.68
C HIS A 47 -14.68 -6.87 29.17
N GLU A 48 -14.03 -6.11 30.04
CA GLU A 48 -14.20 -6.25 31.50
C GLU A 48 -15.64 -5.91 31.93
N LEU A 49 -16.22 -4.83 31.38
CA LEU A 49 -17.61 -4.46 31.68
C LEU A 49 -18.63 -5.47 31.14
N ILE A 50 -18.35 -6.09 29.98
CA ILE A 50 -19.15 -7.21 29.45
C ILE A 50 -19.06 -8.40 30.42
N ARG A 51 -17.85 -8.72 30.89
CA ARG A 51 -17.62 -9.84 31.80
C ARG A 51 -18.37 -9.69 33.12
N ASP A 52 -18.52 -8.47 33.63
CA ASP A 52 -19.28 -8.19 34.85
C ASP A 52 -20.78 -8.41 34.69
N GLY A 53 -21.30 -8.36 33.47
CA GLY A 53 -22.69 -8.71 33.15
C GLY A 53 -23.75 -7.72 33.67
N ASN A 54 -23.34 -6.51 34.05
CA ASN A 54 -24.20 -5.48 34.64
C ASN A 54 -24.72 -4.45 33.63
N HIS A 55 -24.30 -4.56 32.36
CA HIS A 55 -24.63 -3.59 31.31
C HIS A 55 -25.14 -4.29 30.06
N SER A 56 -26.14 -3.68 29.42
CA SER A 56 -26.58 -4.03 28.08
C SER A 56 -25.62 -3.50 27.01
N VAL A 57 -25.73 -4.03 25.78
CA VAL A 57 -24.99 -3.53 24.61
C VAL A 57 -25.16 -2.02 24.45
N ALA A 58 -26.40 -1.51 24.52
CA ALA A 58 -26.69 -0.08 24.33
C ALA A 58 -26.03 0.80 25.39
N GLU A 59 -25.98 0.34 26.65
CA GLU A 59 -25.29 1.07 27.72
C GLU A 59 -23.79 1.11 27.49
N LEU A 60 -23.18 -0.01 27.06
CA LEU A 60 -21.75 -0.07 26.76
C LEU A 60 -21.36 0.81 25.56
N MET A 61 -22.23 0.94 24.55
CA MET A 61 -22.04 1.89 23.46
C MET A 61 -21.93 3.34 23.97
N ALA A 62 -22.71 3.70 25.01
CA ALA A 62 -22.66 5.01 25.64
C ALA A 62 -21.50 5.18 26.63
N ILE A 63 -21.15 4.12 27.37
CA ILE A 63 -20.02 4.11 28.32
C ILE A 63 -18.70 4.23 27.59
N GLY A 64 -18.54 3.57 26.42
CA GLY A 64 -17.33 3.62 25.62
C GLY A 64 -16.86 5.05 25.29
N LYS A 65 -17.80 5.95 25.02
CA LYS A 65 -17.55 7.39 24.74
C LYS A 65 -17.04 8.19 25.95
N LYS A 66 -17.09 7.59 27.13
CA LYS A 66 -16.67 8.18 28.41
C LYS A 66 -15.37 7.57 28.94
N ILE A 67 -14.74 6.65 28.21
CA ILE A 67 -13.51 6.00 28.70
C ILE A 67 -12.32 6.95 28.53
N LEU A 68 -12.19 7.60 27.38
CA LEU A 68 -11.10 8.54 27.08
C LEU A 68 -11.65 9.87 26.55
N GLY A 69 -10.85 10.93 26.70
CA GLY A 69 -11.15 12.28 26.24
C GLY A 69 -9.97 12.81 25.42
N ARG A 70 -10.13 13.94 24.73
CA ARG A 70 -9.11 14.50 23.82
C ARG A 70 -7.78 14.80 24.52
N VAL A 71 -7.80 15.17 25.79
CA VAL A 71 -6.57 15.43 26.59
C VAL A 71 -5.76 14.17 26.89
N HIS A 72 -6.39 12.99 26.87
CA HIS A 72 -5.78 11.70 27.22
C HIS A 72 -5.10 11.01 26.03
N VAL A 73 -5.31 11.51 24.81
CA VAL A 73 -4.82 10.92 23.57
C VAL A 73 -3.99 11.91 22.76
N GLN A 74 -3.19 11.43 21.81
CA GLN A 74 -2.47 12.29 20.88
C GLN A 74 -3.43 13.07 19.96
N PRO A 75 -3.05 14.25 19.44
CA PRO A 75 -3.95 15.13 18.69
C PRO A 75 -4.62 14.52 17.46
N ALA A 76 -4.00 13.51 16.83
CA ALA A 76 -4.55 12.85 15.64
C ALA A 76 -5.64 11.81 15.96
N VAL A 77 -5.62 11.21 17.16
CA VAL A 77 -6.50 10.08 17.51
C VAL A 77 -8.00 10.37 17.32
N PRO A 78 -8.54 11.55 17.69
CA PRO A 78 -9.96 11.86 17.47
C PRO A 78 -10.40 11.83 16.00
N PHE A 79 -9.46 11.96 15.06
CA PHE A 79 -9.72 11.94 13.62
C PHE A 79 -9.46 10.58 12.97
N LEU A 80 -8.74 9.69 13.65
CA LEU A 80 -8.41 8.35 13.17
C LEU A 80 -9.39 7.31 13.73
N LEU A 81 -9.77 7.47 15.00
CA LEU A 81 -10.56 6.50 15.74
C LEU A 81 -12.05 6.85 15.73
N HIS A 82 -12.72 6.51 14.63
CA HIS A 82 -14.16 6.74 14.46
C HIS A 82 -15.03 5.66 15.10
N ASP A 83 -14.60 4.41 15.07
CA ASP A 83 -15.37 3.27 15.56
C ASP A 83 -14.47 2.31 16.32
N ILE A 84 -15.00 1.75 17.41
CA ILE A 84 -14.40 0.60 18.09
C ILE A 84 -15.45 -0.48 18.21
N GLN A 85 -15.09 -1.70 17.80
CA GLN A 85 -15.97 -2.86 17.81
C GLN A 85 -15.37 -3.96 18.66
N VAL A 86 -16.12 -4.46 19.61
CA VAL A 86 -15.74 -5.61 20.44
C VAL A 86 -16.89 -6.61 20.53
N GLU A 87 -16.56 -7.89 20.62
CA GLU A 87 -17.51 -8.94 20.97
C GLU A 87 -17.09 -9.63 22.25
N GLY A 88 -18.05 -9.89 23.14
CA GLY A 88 -17.82 -10.57 24.40
C GLY A 88 -19.04 -11.35 24.85
N ALA A 89 -18.84 -12.26 25.80
CA ALA A 89 -19.89 -13.08 26.38
C ALA A 89 -20.62 -12.34 27.52
N PHE A 90 -21.80 -11.82 27.20
CA PHE A 90 -22.79 -11.34 28.15
C PHE A 90 -23.49 -12.53 28.85
N PRO A 91 -24.24 -12.30 29.94
CA PRO A 91 -25.02 -13.35 30.60
C PRO A 91 -26.02 -14.08 29.67
N ASP A 92 -26.46 -13.43 28.59
CA ASP A 92 -27.45 -13.91 27.64
C ASP A 92 -26.87 -14.29 26.26
N GLY A 93 -25.55 -14.21 26.07
CA GLY A 93 -24.91 -14.66 24.82
C GLY A 93 -23.70 -13.82 24.40
N VAL A 94 -23.22 -14.03 23.18
CA VAL A 94 -22.12 -13.24 22.59
C VAL A 94 -22.71 -12.17 21.69
N PHE A 95 -22.38 -10.90 21.96
CA PHE A 95 -22.91 -9.76 21.22
C PHE A 95 -21.82 -8.75 20.87
N LEU A 96 -22.04 -8.07 19.74
CA LEU A 96 -21.24 -6.95 19.25
C LEU A 96 -21.62 -5.66 19.97
N VAL A 97 -20.60 -4.96 20.48
CA VAL A 97 -20.68 -3.57 20.94
C VAL A 97 -19.89 -2.71 19.98
N THR A 98 -20.55 -1.71 19.38
CA THR A 98 -19.90 -0.70 18.53
C THR A 98 -19.96 0.67 19.18
N VAL A 99 -18.80 1.23 19.51
CA VAL A 99 -18.68 2.59 20.05
C VAL A 99 -18.32 3.53 18.92
N HIS A 100 -19.29 4.35 18.50
CA HIS A 100 -19.09 5.41 17.52
C HIS A 100 -18.51 6.67 18.18
N ASP A 101 -17.52 7.29 17.54
CA ASP A 101 -16.79 8.48 17.99
C ASP A 101 -16.38 8.40 19.47
N PRO A 102 -15.55 7.41 19.85
CA PRO A 102 -15.18 7.17 21.25
C PRO A 102 -14.48 8.37 21.91
N ILE A 103 -13.82 9.23 21.14
CA ILE A 103 -13.11 10.42 21.65
C ILE A 103 -13.91 11.70 21.36
N CYS A 104 -15.12 11.80 21.94
CA CYS A 104 -16.03 12.91 21.66
C CYS A 104 -15.98 14.07 22.67
N SER A 105 -15.42 13.84 23.87
CA SER A 105 -15.38 14.84 24.96
C SER A 105 -13.99 15.47 25.12
N PRO A 106 -13.88 16.75 25.55
CA PRO A 106 -12.60 17.37 25.85
C PRO A 106 -11.81 16.61 26.93
N SER A 107 -12.49 16.30 28.03
CA SER A 107 -12.02 15.49 29.15
C SER A 107 -13.16 14.59 29.67
N VAL A 108 -12.80 13.56 30.43
CA VAL A 108 -13.72 12.63 31.09
C VAL A 108 -13.94 13.09 32.53
N ASN A 109 -14.75 14.14 32.76
CA ASN A 109 -15.21 14.61 34.08
C ASN A 109 -14.17 14.60 35.23
N ASP A 110 -12.87 14.75 34.91
CA ASP A 110 -11.72 14.57 35.82
C ASP A 110 -11.64 13.23 36.59
N ASP A 111 -12.39 12.18 36.19
CA ASP A 111 -12.32 10.85 36.80
C ASP A 111 -11.97 9.76 35.76
N LEU A 112 -10.70 9.32 35.80
CA LEU A 112 -10.17 8.25 34.97
C LEU A 112 -10.42 6.84 35.55
N SER A 113 -11.26 6.71 36.59
CA SER A 113 -11.61 5.42 37.20
C SER A 113 -12.15 4.42 36.18
N LEU A 114 -12.93 4.90 35.20
CA LEU A 114 -13.45 4.07 34.12
C LEU A 114 -12.36 3.62 33.14
N ALA A 115 -11.42 4.49 32.78
CA ALA A 115 -10.29 4.14 31.91
C ALA A 115 -9.36 3.09 32.54
N LEU A 116 -9.23 3.16 33.87
CA LEU A 116 -8.42 2.24 34.68
C LEU A 116 -9.26 1.12 35.31
N TYR A 117 -10.49 0.93 34.87
CA TYR A 117 -11.38 -0.11 35.39
C TYR A 117 -10.75 -1.50 35.25
N GLY A 118 -10.89 -2.34 36.27
CA GLY A 118 -10.30 -3.68 36.35
C GLY A 118 -8.77 -3.73 36.50
N SER A 119 -8.05 -2.61 36.35
CA SER A 119 -6.58 -2.61 36.32
C SER A 119 -5.92 -2.58 37.71
N PHE A 120 -6.65 -2.11 38.73
CA PHE A 120 -6.13 -1.81 40.08
C PHE A 120 -4.95 -0.82 40.10
N LEU A 121 -4.73 -0.06 39.02
CA LEU A 121 -3.75 1.01 38.98
C LEU A 121 -4.27 2.26 39.71
N PRO A 122 -3.38 3.05 40.35
CA PRO A 122 -3.78 4.32 40.92
C PRO A 122 -4.21 5.30 39.83
N LEU A 123 -5.14 6.19 40.16
CA LEU A 123 -5.44 7.34 39.32
C LEU A 123 -4.16 8.20 39.16
N PRO A 124 -3.92 8.78 37.96
CA PRO A 124 -2.80 9.68 37.76
C PRO A 124 -2.93 10.91 38.68
N ALA A 125 -1.80 11.48 39.07
CA ALA A 125 -1.78 12.68 39.89
C ALA A 125 -2.51 13.85 39.21
N GLU A 126 -3.07 14.76 40.02
CA GLU A 126 -3.73 15.95 39.49
C GLU A 126 -2.75 16.83 38.69
N GLY A 127 -3.20 17.36 37.56
CA GLY A 127 -2.41 18.24 36.70
C GLY A 127 -1.49 17.53 35.69
N VAL A 128 -1.47 16.19 35.66
CA VAL A 128 -0.69 15.42 34.68
C VAL A 128 -1.22 15.60 33.26
N PHE A 129 -2.53 15.73 33.10
CA PHE A 129 -3.17 16.07 31.82
C PHE A 129 -3.65 17.53 31.82
N PRO A 130 -3.58 18.24 30.68
CA PRO A 130 -4.01 19.63 30.60
C PRO A 130 -5.51 19.81 30.92
N LYS A 131 -5.89 20.94 31.54
CA LYS A 131 -7.28 21.30 31.86
C LYS A 131 -7.64 22.71 31.35
N GLY A 132 -8.90 22.91 30.93
CA GLY A 132 -9.44 24.24 30.63
C GLY A 132 -8.75 24.94 29.46
N SER A 133 -8.20 26.14 29.67
CA SER A 133 -7.53 26.92 28.61
C SER A 133 -6.22 26.31 28.11
N ASP A 134 -5.65 25.36 28.86
CA ASP A 134 -4.41 24.66 28.50
C ASP A 134 -4.68 23.40 27.64
N GLU A 135 -5.95 23.13 27.31
CA GLU A 135 -6.31 22.04 26.40
C GLU A 135 -5.62 22.22 25.03
N PRO A 136 -5.03 21.15 24.48
CA PRO A 136 -4.41 21.22 23.16
C PRO A 136 -5.45 21.66 22.14
N LYS A 137 -5.16 22.75 21.41
CA LYS A 137 -5.91 23.07 20.21
C LYS A 137 -5.82 21.84 19.29
N GLY A 138 -6.98 21.35 18.85
CA GLY A 138 -7.03 20.21 17.93
C GLY A 138 -6.24 20.47 16.65
N LEU A 139 -5.98 19.43 15.89
CA LEU A 139 -5.40 19.58 14.56
C LEU A 139 -6.35 20.39 13.68
N LYS A 140 -5.79 21.27 12.83
CA LYS A 140 -6.53 21.81 11.70
C LYS A 140 -6.81 20.66 10.72
N ASP A 141 -7.86 20.76 9.92
CA ASP A 141 -8.25 19.71 8.96
C ASP A 141 -7.09 19.28 8.04
N GLU A 142 -6.26 20.24 7.59
CA GLU A 142 -5.08 19.98 6.76
C GLU A 142 -3.95 19.25 7.53
N GLN A 143 -3.91 19.36 8.86
CA GLN A 143 -2.90 18.72 9.70
C GLN A 143 -3.29 17.29 10.12
N VAL A 144 -4.47 16.82 9.74
CA VAL A 144 -4.92 15.45 10.03
C VAL A 144 -4.13 14.46 9.15
N PRO A 145 -3.73 13.29 9.67
CA PRO A 145 -3.10 12.28 8.84
C PRO A 145 -4.04 11.79 7.73
N GLY A 146 -3.59 11.78 6.48
CA GLY A 146 -4.45 11.40 5.36
C GLY A 146 -5.47 12.46 4.92
N ALA A 147 -5.31 13.72 5.35
CA ALA A 147 -6.23 14.81 5.03
C ALA A 147 -6.47 14.96 3.52
N ILE A 148 -7.71 15.28 3.14
CA ILE A 148 -8.11 15.52 1.75
C ILE A 148 -8.59 16.96 1.62
N VAL A 149 -8.02 17.70 0.66
CA VAL A 149 -8.45 19.04 0.29
C VAL A 149 -9.03 18.96 -1.12
N VAL A 150 -10.34 19.05 -1.22
CA VAL A 150 -11.04 18.99 -2.50
C VAL A 150 -11.18 20.37 -3.14
N ARG A 151 -11.32 20.41 -4.47
CA ARG A 151 -11.72 21.65 -5.15
C ARG A 151 -13.17 22.01 -4.79
N GLN A 152 -13.52 23.28 -4.95
CA GLN A 152 -14.87 23.79 -4.65
C GLN A 152 -15.87 23.57 -5.81
N GLU A 153 -15.38 23.24 -7.00
CA GLU A 153 -16.21 23.02 -8.18
C GLU A 153 -16.97 21.69 -8.08
N PRO A 154 -18.32 21.69 -8.22
CA PRO A 154 -19.10 20.45 -8.18
C PRO A 154 -18.80 19.55 -9.38
N ILE A 155 -19.07 18.26 -9.22
CA ILE A 155 -18.92 17.25 -10.26
C ILE A 155 -20.28 17.00 -10.90
N ARG A 156 -20.37 17.23 -12.21
CA ARG A 156 -21.52 16.85 -13.03
C ARG A 156 -21.38 15.40 -13.44
N ILE A 157 -22.44 14.63 -13.23
CA ILE A 157 -22.47 13.21 -13.62
C ILE A 157 -23.33 12.99 -14.87
N ASN A 158 -23.03 11.93 -15.62
CA ASN A 158 -23.81 11.48 -16.77
C ASN A 158 -24.01 12.58 -17.84
N GLU A 159 -22.98 13.39 -18.09
CA GLU A 159 -23.08 14.50 -19.05
C GLU A 159 -23.43 14.03 -20.47
N GLY A 160 -24.13 14.87 -21.23
CA GLY A 160 -24.49 14.59 -22.63
C GLY A 160 -25.62 13.56 -22.85
N ARG A 161 -26.14 12.92 -21.79
CA ARG A 161 -27.18 11.89 -21.90
C ARG A 161 -28.61 12.44 -21.87
N GLU A 162 -29.52 11.79 -22.59
CA GLU A 162 -30.97 12.09 -22.60
C GLU A 162 -31.59 11.84 -21.22
N ARG A 163 -32.46 12.76 -20.79
CA ARG A 163 -33.13 12.74 -19.48
C ARG A 163 -34.65 12.86 -19.60
N VAL A 164 -35.34 12.38 -18.57
CA VAL A 164 -36.77 12.58 -18.35
C VAL A 164 -37.05 12.69 -16.86
N ARG A 165 -38.02 13.53 -16.47
CA ARG A 165 -38.55 13.55 -15.10
C ARG A 165 -39.90 12.86 -15.08
N LEU A 166 -40.04 11.86 -14.21
CA LEU A 166 -41.27 11.07 -14.08
C LEU A 166 -41.75 11.09 -12.65
N LYS A 167 -43.08 11.20 -12.47
CA LYS A 167 -43.71 10.97 -11.17
C LYS A 167 -43.89 9.47 -10.94
N VAL A 168 -43.32 8.96 -9.86
CA VAL A 168 -43.31 7.54 -9.52
C VAL A 168 -44.02 7.35 -8.19
N THR A 169 -45.08 6.54 -8.18
CA THR A 169 -45.89 6.26 -6.99
C THR A 169 -45.77 4.80 -6.61
N ASN A 170 -45.47 4.51 -5.34
CA ASN A 170 -45.53 3.16 -4.80
C ASN A 170 -46.96 2.83 -4.36
N THR A 171 -47.64 1.98 -5.14
CA THR A 171 -49.01 1.51 -4.81
C THR A 171 -49.00 0.20 -4.03
N GLY A 172 -47.81 -0.29 -3.66
CA GLY A 172 -47.64 -1.49 -2.85
C GLY A 172 -47.80 -1.22 -1.36
N ASP A 173 -47.71 -2.30 -0.59
CA ASP A 173 -47.84 -2.35 0.87
C ASP A 173 -46.49 -2.36 1.60
N ARG A 174 -45.37 -2.34 0.86
CA ARG A 174 -44.01 -2.41 1.39
C ARG A 174 -43.10 -1.35 0.75
N PRO A 175 -42.03 -0.95 1.45
CA PRO A 175 -41.04 -0.04 0.88
C PRO A 175 -40.34 -0.65 -0.33
N ILE A 176 -40.07 0.19 -1.33
CA ILE A 176 -39.33 -0.16 -2.54
C ILE A 176 -38.14 0.78 -2.67
N GLN A 177 -36.94 0.24 -2.86
CA GLN A 177 -35.72 1.03 -3.05
C GLN A 177 -35.05 0.65 -4.36
N VAL A 178 -34.75 1.66 -5.18
CA VAL A 178 -34.20 1.48 -6.53
C VAL A 178 -32.81 2.10 -6.59
N GLY A 179 -31.79 1.30 -6.91
CA GLY A 179 -30.40 1.74 -7.02
C GLY A 179 -30.12 2.52 -8.31
N SER A 180 -29.08 3.36 -8.27
CA SER A 180 -28.63 4.24 -9.36
C SER A 180 -28.61 3.58 -10.75
N HIS A 181 -28.06 2.37 -10.84
CA HIS A 181 -27.83 1.66 -12.11
C HIS A 181 -28.88 0.62 -12.46
N PHE A 182 -29.96 0.51 -11.69
CA PHE A 182 -31.04 -0.41 -12.02
C PHE A 182 -31.83 0.10 -13.23
N HIS A 183 -32.07 -0.76 -14.22
CA HIS A 183 -32.89 -0.45 -15.39
C HIS A 183 -34.30 -0.06 -14.96
N PHE A 184 -34.67 1.21 -15.14
CA PHE A 184 -35.81 1.77 -14.41
C PHE A 184 -37.15 1.16 -14.86
N CYS A 185 -37.24 0.76 -16.13
CA CYS A 185 -38.40 0.04 -16.66
C CYS A 185 -38.59 -1.36 -16.05
N GLU A 186 -37.53 -1.98 -15.53
CA GLU A 186 -37.53 -3.30 -14.88
C GLU A 186 -37.97 -3.23 -13.41
N THR A 187 -38.27 -2.03 -12.88
CA THR A 187 -38.56 -1.85 -11.46
C THR A 187 -39.87 -2.51 -11.04
N ASN A 188 -40.00 -2.81 -9.75
CA ASN A 188 -41.12 -3.54 -9.14
C ASN A 188 -42.48 -3.12 -9.72
N ARG A 189 -43.33 -4.11 -10.00
CA ARG A 189 -44.66 -3.93 -10.60
C ARG A 189 -45.58 -2.97 -9.84
N ALA A 190 -45.39 -2.82 -8.53
CA ALA A 190 -46.15 -1.91 -7.67
C ALA A 190 -45.76 -0.42 -7.82
N LEU A 191 -44.67 -0.11 -8.53
CA LEU A 191 -44.36 1.26 -8.91
C LEU A 191 -45.15 1.64 -10.16
N SER A 192 -46.00 2.66 -10.03
CA SER A 192 -46.81 3.23 -11.10
C SER A 192 -46.16 4.51 -11.63
N PHE A 193 -45.82 4.50 -12.93
CA PHE A 193 -45.19 5.61 -13.67
C PHE A 193 -45.23 5.32 -15.19
N ASP A 194 -44.75 6.27 -16.00
CA ASP A 194 -44.61 6.08 -17.44
C ASP A 194 -43.42 5.15 -17.78
N ARG A 195 -43.70 3.85 -17.85
CA ARG A 195 -42.69 2.82 -18.17
C ARG A 195 -42.09 2.94 -19.57
N GLU A 196 -42.86 3.42 -20.56
CA GLU A 196 -42.36 3.57 -21.93
C GLU A 196 -41.24 4.61 -21.96
N LYS A 197 -41.44 5.76 -21.31
CA LYS A 197 -40.41 6.81 -21.20
C LYS A 197 -39.17 6.38 -20.41
N ALA A 198 -39.29 5.34 -19.58
CA ALA A 198 -38.21 4.78 -18.78
C ALA A 198 -37.39 3.69 -19.49
N PHE A 199 -37.76 3.28 -20.71
CA PHE A 199 -36.96 2.31 -21.49
C PHE A 199 -35.55 2.82 -21.72
N PHE A 200 -34.55 1.94 -21.54
CA PHE A 200 -33.12 2.26 -21.66
C PHE A 200 -32.65 3.41 -20.75
N LYS A 201 -33.32 3.62 -19.60
CA LYS A 201 -32.95 4.64 -18.63
C LYS A 201 -32.75 4.07 -17.23
N ARG A 202 -31.96 4.78 -16.43
CA ARG A 202 -31.68 4.52 -15.01
C ARG A 202 -31.80 5.83 -14.21
N LEU A 203 -31.68 5.78 -12.88
CA LEU A 203 -31.75 6.99 -12.06
C LEU A 203 -30.53 7.91 -12.33
N ASP A 204 -30.78 9.22 -12.45
CA ASP A 204 -29.72 10.24 -12.56
C ASP A 204 -29.31 10.72 -11.15
N ILE A 205 -28.63 9.84 -10.43
CA ILE A 205 -28.12 10.05 -9.06
C ILE A 205 -26.70 9.49 -8.96
N ALA A 206 -25.95 9.86 -7.93
CA ALA A 206 -24.59 9.36 -7.72
C ALA A 206 -24.52 7.81 -7.72
N ALA A 207 -23.48 7.26 -8.34
CA ALA A 207 -23.29 5.81 -8.44
C ALA A 207 -23.30 5.14 -7.06
N GLY A 208 -23.91 3.95 -6.98
CA GLY A 208 -24.09 3.27 -5.70
C GLY A 208 -25.10 3.90 -4.73
N THR A 209 -25.78 5.01 -5.05
CA THR A 209 -26.91 5.50 -4.23
C THR A 209 -28.23 4.93 -4.71
N ALA A 210 -29.33 5.24 -4.01
CA ALA A 210 -30.67 4.73 -4.32
C ALA A 210 -31.76 5.71 -3.94
N VAL A 211 -32.92 5.61 -4.58
CA VAL A 211 -34.16 6.31 -4.18
C VAL A 211 -35.10 5.31 -3.52
N ARG A 212 -35.60 5.66 -2.33
CA ARG A 212 -36.55 4.86 -1.56
C ARG A 212 -37.96 5.43 -1.69
N PHE A 213 -38.94 4.55 -1.83
CA PHE A 213 -40.37 4.84 -1.91
C PHE A 213 -41.09 4.06 -0.81
N GLU A 214 -41.65 4.75 0.18
CA GLU A 214 -42.50 4.11 1.19
C GLU A 214 -43.87 3.74 0.59
N PRO A 215 -44.66 2.85 1.22
CA PRO A 215 -46.03 2.56 0.77
C PRO A 215 -46.87 3.83 0.62
N GLY A 216 -47.48 4.03 -0.55
CA GLY A 216 -48.28 5.22 -0.87
C GLY A 216 -47.47 6.48 -1.25
N ASP A 217 -46.14 6.43 -1.13
CA ASP A 217 -45.26 7.55 -1.43
C ASP A 217 -45.21 7.85 -2.94
N SER A 218 -45.07 9.13 -3.29
CA SER A 218 -44.97 9.58 -4.69
C SER A 218 -43.86 10.61 -4.84
N LYS A 219 -42.85 10.29 -5.64
CA LYS A 219 -41.69 11.17 -5.88
C LYS A 219 -41.49 11.40 -7.37
N THR A 220 -41.09 12.61 -7.72
CA THR A 220 -40.57 12.90 -9.05
C THR A 220 -39.09 12.56 -9.08
N VAL A 221 -38.70 11.62 -9.93
CA VAL A 221 -37.30 11.24 -10.15
C VAL A 221 -36.82 11.71 -11.52
N THR A 222 -35.53 12.02 -11.62
CA THR A 222 -34.85 12.23 -12.90
C THR A 222 -34.23 10.91 -13.34
N LEU A 223 -34.53 10.50 -14.57
CA LEU A 223 -33.91 9.35 -15.21
C LEU A 223 -32.98 9.83 -16.31
N VAL A 224 -31.92 9.07 -16.56
CA VAL A 224 -30.92 9.31 -17.60
C VAL A 224 -30.73 8.05 -18.44
N GLN A 225 -30.52 8.21 -19.75
CA GLN A 225 -30.22 7.10 -20.66
C GLN A 225 -28.97 6.33 -20.20
N ILE A 226 -28.97 5.02 -20.37
CA ILE A 226 -27.77 4.19 -20.16
C ILE A 226 -26.70 4.52 -21.22
N GLY A 227 -25.43 4.30 -20.88
CA GLY A 227 -24.30 4.46 -21.80
C GLY A 227 -24.01 3.20 -22.62
N GLY A 228 -22.86 3.18 -23.28
CA GLY A 228 -22.30 2.00 -23.94
C GLY A 228 -23.13 1.53 -25.14
N ASN A 229 -23.26 0.21 -25.28
CA ASN A 229 -24.03 -0.42 -26.36
C ASN A 229 -25.56 -0.22 -26.20
N LYS A 230 -26.00 0.32 -25.07
CA LYS A 230 -27.41 0.55 -24.71
C LYS A 230 -28.26 -0.71 -24.81
N ILE A 231 -27.74 -1.79 -24.23
CA ILE A 231 -28.38 -3.09 -24.15
C ILE A 231 -28.86 -3.30 -22.72
N VAL A 232 -30.15 -3.60 -22.56
CA VAL A 232 -30.74 -3.94 -21.27
C VAL A 232 -30.88 -5.44 -21.16
N THR A 233 -30.35 -6.00 -20.08
CA THR A 233 -30.50 -7.40 -19.68
C THR A 233 -30.78 -7.48 -18.18
N GLY A 234 -31.28 -8.63 -17.72
CA GLY A 234 -31.53 -8.89 -16.31
C GLY A 234 -32.89 -8.40 -15.80
N GLY A 235 -32.95 -8.06 -14.51
CA GLY A 235 -34.16 -7.50 -13.89
C GLY A 235 -35.37 -8.44 -13.93
N ASN A 236 -36.51 -7.94 -14.39
CA ASN A 236 -37.75 -8.73 -14.55
C ASN A 236 -37.89 -9.31 -15.97
N ARG A 237 -36.82 -9.23 -16.80
CA ARG A 237 -36.81 -9.69 -18.19
C ARG A 237 -37.89 -9.00 -19.03
N LEU A 238 -38.16 -7.72 -18.75
CA LEU A 238 -39.19 -6.96 -19.46
C LEU A 238 -38.68 -6.38 -20.76
N LEU A 239 -37.47 -5.85 -20.83
CA LEU A 239 -36.93 -5.24 -22.04
C LEU A 239 -36.04 -6.21 -22.81
N ASN A 240 -34.95 -6.71 -22.20
CA ASN A 240 -34.05 -7.72 -22.77
C ASN A 240 -33.68 -7.48 -24.25
N SER A 241 -33.34 -6.24 -24.58
CA SER A 241 -33.17 -5.76 -25.96
C SER A 241 -32.16 -4.62 -26.02
N SER A 242 -31.87 -4.11 -27.22
CA SER A 242 -31.02 -2.95 -27.44
C SER A 242 -31.84 -1.74 -27.90
N LEU A 243 -31.38 -0.54 -27.56
CA LEU A 243 -32.04 0.69 -28.01
C LEU A 243 -32.11 0.76 -29.54
N GLU A 244 -31.04 0.37 -30.23
CA GLU A 244 -30.97 0.32 -31.68
C GLU A 244 -32.11 -0.51 -32.29
N LYS A 245 -32.39 -1.69 -31.74
CA LYS A 245 -33.50 -2.55 -32.20
C LYS A 245 -34.85 -1.84 -32.07
N HIS A 246 -35.10 -1.20 -30.93
CA HIS A 246 -36.35 -0.45 -30.70
C HIS A 246 -36.50 0.78 -31.59
N LEU A 247 -35.40 1.42 -31.98
CA LEU A 247 -35.41 2.51 -32.96
C LEU A 247 -35.67 2.00 -34.38
N SER A 248 -35.13 0.83 -34.73
CA SER A 248 -35.31 0.22 -36.06
C SER A 248 -36.70 -0.41 -36.27
N ASP A 249 -37.35 -0.86 -35.20
CA ASP A 249 -38.69 -1.47 -35.23
C ASP A 249 -39.56 -0.91 -34.10
N PRO A 250 -40.34 0.16 -34.36
CA PRO A 250 -41.23 0.76 -33.37
C PRO A 250 -42.31 -0.20 -32.83
N SER A 251 -42.63 -1.29 -33.54
CA SER A 251 -43.59 -2.29 -33.07
C SER A 251 -43.07 -3.07 -31.85
N LEU A 252 -41.75 -3.15 -31.66
CA LEU A 252 -41.13 -3.76 -30.47
C LEU A 252 -41.44 -2.98 -29.19
N THR A 253 -41.48 -1.65 -29.26
CA THR A 253 -41.82 -0.81 -28.10
C THR A 253 -43.27 -1.05 -27.67
N ALA A 254 -44.21 -1.01 -28.63
CA ALA A 254 -45.63 -1.24 -28.36
C ALA A 254 -45.90 -2.67 -27.84
N SER A 255 -45.30 -3.69 -28.45
CA SER A 255 -45.45 -5.09 -28.01
C SER A 255 -44.82 -5.35 -26.64
N THR A 256 -43.67 -4.73 -26.35
CA THR A 256 -43.02 -4.81 -25.03
C THR A 256 -43.87 -4.14 -23.96
N LEU A 257 -44.44 -2.97 -24.26
CA LEU A 257 -45.35 -2.26 -23.35
C LEU A 257 -46.64 -3.04 -23.09
N SER A 258 -47.23 -3.66 -24.13
CA SER A 258 -48.39 -4.54 -23.94
C SER A 258 -48.03 -5.70 -23.02
N ARG A 259 -46.92 -6.39 -23.30
CA ARG A 259 -46.48 -7.53 -22.50
C ARG A 259 -46.22 -7.17 -21.04
N LEU A 260 -45.60 -6.04 -20.74
CA LEU A 260 -45.34 -5.67 -19.35
C LEU A 260 -46.64 -5.34 -18.60
N ILE A 261 -47.63 -4.74 -19.27
CA ILE A 261 -48.96 -4.49 -18.70
C ILE A 261 -49.68 -5.82 -18.43
N ASP A 262 -49.61 -6.77 -19.37
CA ASP A 262 -50.19 -8.12 -19.21
C ASP A 262 -49.56 -8.89 -18.05
N LEU A 263 -48.27 -8.66 -17.77
CA LEU A 263 -47.55 -9.20 -16.62
C LEU A 263 -47.86 -8.46 -15.30
N GLY A 264 -48.73 -7.45 -15.34
CA GLY A 264 -49.21 -6.71 -14.17
C GLY A 264 -48.27 -5.60 -13.69
N PHE A 265 -47.34 -5.13 -14.52
CA PHE A 265 -46.51 -3.96 -14.21
C PHE A 265 -47.29 -2.68 -14.47
N LEU A 266 -47.44 -1.86 -13.42
CA LEU A 266 -48.23 -0.64 -13.51
C LEU A 266 -47.56 0.37 -14.45
N HIS A 267 -48.32 0.82 -15.45
CA HIS A 267 -47.94 1.85 -16.40
C HIS A 267 -48.98 2.98 -16.34
N ASN A 268 -48.52 4.20 -16.12
CA ASN A 268 -49.35 5.40 -16.11
C ASN A 268 -48.73 6.44 -17.07
N PRO A 269 -49.26 6.58 -18.30
CA PRO A 269 -48.70 7.50 -19.30
C PRO A 269 -48.61 8.93 -18.79
N GLU A 270 -47.48 9.60 -19.04
CA GLU A 270 -47.26 10.99 -18.67
C GLU A 270 -46.88 11.79 -19.93
N PRO A 271 -47.80 12.04 -20.88
CA PRO A 271 -47.48 12.58 -22.21
C PRO A 271 -46.74 13.92 -22.16
N THR A 272 -47.01 14.74 -21.14
CA THR A 272 -46.35 16.04 -20.91
C THR A 272 -44.92 15.96 -20.37
N ALA A 273 -44.45 14.78 -19.93
CA ALA A 273 -43.07 14.61 -19.47
C ALA A 273 -42.08 14.80 -20.63
N LEU A 274 -41.28 15.85 -20.55
CA LEU A 274 -40.27 16.19 -21.55
C LEU A 274 -39.12 15.18 -21.50
N VAL A 275 -38.77 14.63 -22.66
CA VAL A 275 -37.56 13.84 -22.88
C VAL A 275 -36.57 14.72 -23.65
N THR A 276 -35.38 14.95 -23.12
CA THR A 276 -34.43 15.91 -23.70
C THR A 276 -33.00 15.61 -23.30
N SER A 277 -32.05 15.90 -24.19
CA SER A 277 -30.61 15.94 -23.89
C SER A 277 -30.11 17.35 -23.56
N ASP A 278 -30.97 18.38 -23.66
CA ASP A 278 -30.62 19.76 -23.35
C ASP A 278 -30.52 19.98 -21.83
N PRO A 279 -29.32 20.27 -21.29
CA PRO A 279 -29.11 20.45 -19.85
C PRO A 279 -29.79 21.70 -19.29
N THR A 280 -30.26 22.62 -20.14
CA THR A 280 -31.03 23.80 -19.70
C THR A 280 -32.48 23.47 -19.37
N GLN A 281 -33.02 22.40 -19.97
CA GLN A 281 -34.40 21.95 -19.78
C GLN A 281 -34.53 20.98 -18.60
N ILE A 282 -33.62 20.01 -18.50
CA ILE A 282 -33.49 19.12 -17.34
C ILE A 282 -32.02 19.09 -16.93
N LYS A 283 -31.72 19.73 -15.79
CA LYS A 283 -30.36 19.82 -15.27
C LYS A 283 -29.83 18.42 -14.87
N PRO A 284 -28.58 18.08 -15.25
CA PRO A 284 -27.87 16.93 -14.69
C PRO A 284 -27.77 17.01 -13.17
N PHE A 285 -27.65 15.85 -12.53
CA PHE A 285 -27.25 15.81 -11.13
C PHE A 285 -25.83 16.36 -10.94
N GLU A 286 -25.66 17.19 -9.92
CA GLU A 286 -24.37 17.75 -9.51
C GLU A 286 -24.06 17.28 -8.08
N ALA A 287 -22.91 16.61 -7.90
CA ALA A 287 -22.39 16.23 -6.59
C ALA A 287 -21.40 17.29 -6.09
N SER A 288 -21.49 17.70 -4.82
CA SER A 288 -20.38 18.39 -4.17
C SER A 288 -19.14 17.50 -4.19
N ARG A 289 -17.94 18.07 -4.37
CA ARG A 289 -16.70 17.28 -4.39
C ARG A 289 -16.43 16.56 -3.08
N GLU A 290 -16.82 17.13 -1.94
CA GLU A 290 -16.70 16.50 -0.62
C GLU A 290 -17.52 15.20 -0.56
N SER A 291 -18.79 15.26 -0.99
CA SER A 291 -19.65 14.08 -1.07
C SER A 291 -19.09 13.05 -2.07
N TYR A 292 -18.55 13.48 -3.21
CA TYR A 292 -17.92 12.59 -4.19
C TYR A 292 -16.72 11.87 -3.57
N ALA A 293 -15.79 12.62 -2.96
CA ALA A 293 -14.62 12.07 -2.31
C ALA A 293 -14.99 11.11 -1.16
N SER A 294 -16.05 11.42 -0.41
CA SER A 294 -16.56 10.52 0.64
C SER A 294 -17.19 9.22 0.10
N MET A 295 -17.54 9.15 -1.18
CA MET A 295 -18.13 7.97 -1.80
C MET A 295 -17.12 7.15 -2.61
N PHE A 296 -16.24 7.82 -3.35
CA PHE A 296 -15.37 7.18 -4.34
C PHE A 296 -13.88 7.46 -4.11
N GLY A 297 -13.51 8.23 -3.08
CA GLY A 297 -12.17 8.79 -2.92
C GLY A 297 -11.96 10.04 -3.78
N PRO A 298 -10.84 10.77 -3.58
CA PRO A 298 -10.55 12.00 -4.30
C PRO A 298 -10.45 11.76 -5.81
N THR A 299 -10.62 12.83 -6.59
CA THR A 299 -10.52 12.82 -8.06
C THR A 299 -9.54 13.89 -8.55
N LYS A 300 -9.38 14.00 -9.87
CA LYS A 300 -8.48 14.94 -10.53
C LYS A 300 -8.55 16.33 -9.90
N GLY A 301 -7.38 16.80 -9.48
CA GLY A 301 -7.17 18.12 -8.94
C GLY A 301 -7.43 18.29 -7.45
N ASP A 302 -7.94 17.27 -6.76
CA ASP A 302 -7.97 17.25 -5.30
C ASP A 302 -6.56 16.95 -4.76
N ARG A 303 -6.32 17.34 -3.51
CA ARG A 303 -5.06 17.12 -2.81
C ARG A 303 -5.23 16.17 -1.64
N LEU A 304 -4.20 15.36 -1.38
CA LEU A 304 -4.19 14.39 -0.30
C LEU A 304 -2.85 14.41 0.42
N ARG A 305 -2.89 14.43 1.75
CA ARG A 305 -1.71 14.31 2.61
C ARG A 305 -1.34 12.86 2.81
N LEU A 306 -0.06 12.52 2.68
CA LEU A 306 0.41 11.15 2.89
C LEU A 306 0.66 10.91 4.38
N ALA A 307 -0.24 10.17 5.04
CA ALA A 307 -0.17 9.88 6.47
C ALA A 307 0.06 11.17 7.30
N ASP A 308 0.88 11.14 8.34
CA ASP A 308 1.25 12.31 9.17
C ASP A 308 2.50 13.06 8.64
N THR A 309 2.90 12.82 7.39
CA THR A 309 4.08 13.46 6.77
C THR A 309 3.78 14.88 6.31
N GLU A 310 4.80 15.64 5.92
CA GLU A 310 4.62 16.94 5.29
C GLU A 310 4.23 16.85 3.80
N LEU A 311 4.13 15.66 3.21
CA LEU A 311 3.94 15.46 1.77
C LEU A 311 2.47 15.56 1.36
N TRP A 312 2.22 16.35 0.32
CA TRP A 312 0.92 16.57 -0.30
C TRP A 312 0.95 16.23 -1.77
N ILE A 313 0.12 15.27 -2.18
CA ILE A 313 -0.04 14.92 -3.58
C ILE A 313 -1.27 15.63 -4.16
N GLU A 314 -1.26 15.90 -5.46
CA GLU A 314 -2.45 16.25 -6.23
C GLU A 314 -2.74 15.15 -7.26
N ILE A 315 -4.00 14.73 -7.35
CA ILE A 315 -4.42 13.73 -8.34
C ILE A 315 -4.34 14.34 -9.75
N GLU A 316 -3.50 13.76 -10.60
CA GLU A 316 -3.15 14.30 -11.93
C GLU A 316 -4.24 14.01 -12.97
N GLU A 317 -4.84 12.82 -12.87
CA GLU A 317 -5.82 12.31 -13.81
C GLU A 317 -6.83 11.39 -13.10
N ASP A 318 -8.04 11.32 -13.66
CA ASP A 318 -9.04 10.33 -13.27
C ASP A 318 -9.59 9.70 -14.56
N MET A 319 -9.47 8.38 -14.68
CA MET A 319 -9.89 7.61 -15.85
C MET A 319 -11.38 7.25 -15.80
N THR A 320 -12.10 7.63 -14.74
CA THR A 320 -13.54 7.36 -14.62
C THR A 320 -14.39 8.16 -15.61
N VAL A 321 -15.65 7.72 -15.76
CA VAL A 321 -16.72 8.51 -16.35
C VAL A 321 -17.68 8.87 -15.22
N TYR A 322 -17.75 10.15 -14.86
CA TYR A 322 -18.50 10.58 -13.68
C TYR A 322 -19.98 10.17 -13.75
N GLY A 323 -20.42 9.40 -12.75
CA GLY A 323 -21.76 8.79 -12.68
C GLY A 323 -21.83 7.30 -13.04
N ASP A 324 -20.77 6.74 -13.63
CA ASP A 324 -20.61 5.30 -13.93
C ASP A 324 -19.49 4.65 -13.09
N GLU A 325 -19.21 5.19 -11.89
CA GLU A 325 -18.21 4.62 -10.97
C GLU A 325 -18.59 3.20 -10.56
N CYS A 326 -17.60 2.30 -10.64
CA CYS A 326 -17.73 0.92 -10.20
C CYS A 326 -17.80 0.85 -8.68
N LYS A 327 -18.97 0.46 -8.13
CA LYS A 327 -19.16 0.30 -6.69
C LYS A 327 -19.94 -0.97 -6.39
N PHE A 328 -19.39 -1.81 -5.53
CA PHE A 328 -19.98 -3.07 -5.11
C PHE A 328 -20.82 -2.92 -3.82
N GLY A 329 -21.85 -3.77 -3.67
CA GLY A 329 -22.68 -3.87 -2.47
C GLY A 329 -24.18 -3.89 -2.73
N GLY A 330 -24.95 -3.97 -1.64
CA GLY A 330 -26.42 -4.01 -1.68
C GLY A 330 -27.02 -2.78 -2.40
N GLY A 331 -27.67 -3.02 -3.54
CA GLY A 331 -28.31 -1.97 -4.35
C GLY A 331 -27.34 -1.04 -5.09
N LYS A 332 -26.06 -1.42 -5.22
CA LYS A 332 -25.01 -0.58 -5.83
C LYS A 332 -24.88 -0.79 -7.34
N THR A 333 -23.74 -0.38 -7.91
CA THR A 333 -23.47 -0.34 -9.35
C THR A 333 -23.14 -1.73 -9.91
N ILE A 334 -22.19 -2.46 -9.31
CA ILE A 334 -21.75 -3.78 -9.79
C ILE A 334 -22.79 -4.83 -9.39
N ARG A 335 -23.76 -5.04 -10.28
CA ARG A 335 -24.82 -6.05 -10.21
C ARG A 335 -25.18 -6.49 -11.63
N GLU A 336 -25.76 -7.68 -11.73
CA GLU A 336 -26.15 -8.31 -13.00
C GLU A 336 -26.95 -7.35 -13.91
N GLY A 337 -26.55 -7.26 -15.18
CA GLY A 337 -27.18 -6.41 -16.20
C GLY A 337 -26.86 -4.91 -16.04
N MET A 338 -26.20 -4.52 -14.95
CA MET A 338 -25.90 -3.13 -14.59
C MET A 338 -24.39 -2.91 -14.77
N GLY A 339 -23.63 -2.61 -13.71
CA GLY A 339 -22.16 -2.56 -13.80
C GLY A 339 -21.48 -3.93 -14.00
N GLN A 340 -22.21 -5.04 -13.81
CA GLN A 340 -21.74 -6.39 -14.14
C GLN A 340 -22.40 -6.85 -15.45
N ALA A 341 -21.58 -7.12 -16.47
CA ALA A 341 -21.99 -7.60 -17.77
C ALA A 341 -22.60 -9.01 -17.69
N THR A 342 -23.54 -9.28 -18.61
CA THR A 342 -24.30 -10.53 -18.67
C THR A 342 -23.88 -11.37 -19.85
N GLY A 343 -23.85 -12.70 -19.68
CA GLY A 343 -23.58 -13.62 -20.79
C GLY A 343 -22.12 -13.64 -21.28
N MET A 344 -21.22 -12.98 -20.55
CA MET A 344 -19.79 -12.95 -20.89
C MET A 344 -19.06 -14.17 -20.31
N PRO A 345 -18.26 -14.89 -21.10
CA PRO A 345 -17.48 -16.02 -20.62
C PRO A 345 -16.30 -15.57 -19.75
N ASP A 346 -15.77 -16.48 -18.93
CA ASP A 346 -14.60 -16.21 -18.07
C ASP A 346 -13.38 -15.71 -18.87
N SER A 347 -13.18 -16.20 -20.09
CA SER A 347 -12.09 -15.77 -20.97
C SER A 347 -12.13 -14.28 -21.35
N GLU A 348 -13.27 -13.62 -21.21
CA GLU A 348 -13.49 -12.21 -21.57
C GLU A 348 -13.66 -11.30 -20.35
N THR A 349 -13.82 -11.87 -19.15
CA THR A 349 -14.07 -11.13 -17.91
C THR A 349 -12.83 -11.14 -17.02
N LEU A 350 -12.65 -10.08 -16.22
CA LEU A 350 -11.59 -10.02 -15.21
C LEU A 350 -11.76 -11.13 -14.16
N ASP A 351 -10.65 -11.60 -13.57
CA ASP A 351 -10.70 -12.45 -12.37
C ASP A 351 -11.04 -11.61 -11.14
N CYS A 352 -10.46 -10.41 -11.08
CA CYS A 352 -10.66 -9.44 -10.01
C CYS A 352 -10.54 -8.02 -10.56
N ILE A 353 -11.30 -7.09 -9.96
CA ILE A 353 -11.17 -5.65 -10.19
C ILE A 353 -10.93 -4.92 -8.86
N ILE A 354 -9.91 -4.07 -8.81
CA ILE A 354 -9.76 -3.07 -7.74
C ILE A 354 -10.43 -1.80 -8.23
N THR A 355 -11.51 -1.40 -7.58
CA THR A 355 -12.35 -0.28 -8.03
C THR A 355 -11.89 1.05 -7.44
N ASN A 356 -11.93 2.14 -8.21
CA ASN A 356 -11.66 3.51 -7.73
C ASN A 356 -10.32 3.66 -6.96
N ALA A 357 -9.24 3.02 -7.41
CA ALA A 357 -7.94 3.08 -6.76
C ALA A 357 -7.23 4.42 -7.02
N LEU A 358 -6.79 5.11 -5.96
CA LEU A 358 -5.81 6.19 -6.09
C LEU A 358 -4.41 5.58 -6.23
N ILE A 359 -3.89 5.55 -7.44
CA ILE A 359 -2.59 4.95 -7.76
C ILE A 359 -1.48 5.95 -7.49
N ILE A 360 -0.48 5.54 -6.70
CA ILE A 360 0.81 6.23 -6.58
C ILE A 360 1.88 5.30 -7.16
N ASP A 361 2.43 5.70 -8.31
CA ASP A 361 3.51 5.01 -9.01
C ASP A 361 4.53 6.05 -9.51
N TRP A 362 5.73 5.60 -9.90
CA TRP A 362 6.74 6.52 -10.42
C TRP A 362 6.29 7.19 -11.74
N GLN A 363 5.40 6.53 -12.48
CA GLN A 363 4.85 7.03 -13.75
C GLN A 363 3.84 8.18 -13.53
N GLY A 364 3.14 8.19 -12.40
CA GLY A 364 1.98 9.07 -12.22
C GLY A 364 1.26 8.91 -10.89
N ILE A 365 0.49 9.93 -10.53
CA ILE A 365 -0.44 9.90 -9.40
C ILE A 365 -1.84 10.14 -9.93
N TYR A 366 -2.61 9.08 -10.11
CA TYR A 366 -3.88 9.13 -10.85
C TYR A 366 -4.92 8.17 -10.28
N LYS A 367 -6.16 8.34 -10.69
CA LYS A 367 -7.31 7.57 -10.26
C LYS A 367 -7.77 6.63 -11.38
N ALA A 368 -7.89 5.34 -11.10
CA ALA A 368 -8.38 4.35 -12.05
C ALA A 368 -8.92 3.10 -11.35
N ASP A 369 -9.67 2.28 -12.08
CA ASP A 369 -9.84 0.87 -11.76
C ASP A 369 -8.61 0.08 -12.21
N ILE A 370 -8.29 -1.03 -11.52
CA ILE A 370 -7.23 -1.97 -11.90
C ILE A 370 -7.85 -3.33 -12.16
N GLY A 371 -7.71 -3.82 -13.39
CA GLY A 371 -8.15 -5.16 -13.78
C GLY A 371 -7.04 -6.20 -13.59
N ILE A 372 -7.41 -7.36 -13.05
CA ILE A 372 -6.52 -8.48 -12.82
C ILE A 372 -7.05 -9.70 -13.58
N LYS A 373 -6.16 -10.37 -14.33
CA LYS A 373 -6.43 -11.64 -15.02
C LYS A 373 -5.17 -12.51 -14.99
N ASN A 374 -5.31 -13.80 -14.64
CA ASN A 374 -4.24 -14.79 -14.60
C ASN A 374 -3.01 -14.30 -13.81
N HIS A 375 -3.26 -13.80 -12.59
CA HIS A 375 -2.25 -13.26 -11.67
C HIS A 375 -1.54 -11.97 -12.12
N ARG A 376 -1.94 -11.38 -13.25
CA ARG A 376 -1.31 -10.19 -13.83
C ARG A 376 -2.25 -9.00 -13.86
N ILE A 377 -1.66 -7.80 -13.85
CA ILE A 377 -2.37 -6.57 -14.17
C ILE A 377 -2.75 -6.64 -15.65
N SER A 378 -4.03 -6.85 -15.96
CA SER A 378 -4.48 -7.06 -17.34
C SER A 378 -4.87 -5.75 -18.04
N ALA A 379 -5.33 -4.76 -17.28
CA ALA A 379 -5.71 -3.45 -17.77
C ALA A 379 -5.81 -2.44 -16.60
N ILE A 380 -5.64 -1.16 -16.90
CA ILE A 380 -5.79 -0.04 -15.96
C ILE A 380 -6.64 1.01 -16.68
N GLY A 381 -7.70 1.49 -16.04
CA GLY A 381 -8.65 2.37 -16.71
C GLY A 381 -10.00 2.40 -16.04
N LYS A 382 -11.06 2.27 -16.83
CA LYS A 382 -12.45 2.23 -16.37
C LYS A 382 -13.02 0.83 -16.62
N GLY A 383 -13.36 0.12 -15.55
CA GLY A 383 -14.02 -1.18 -15.62
C GLY A 383 -15.54 -1.10 -15.60
N GLY A 384 -16.20 -2.24 -15.79
CA GLY A 384 -17.65 -2.37 -15.64
C GLY A 384 -18.29 -3.13 -16.79
N ASN A 385 -19.44 -2.64 -17.25
CA ASN A 385 -20.23 -3.28 -18.30
C ASN A 385 -20.35 -2.41 -19.56
N PRO A 386 -19.80 -2.81 -20.72
CA PRO A 386 -19.87 -2.06 -21.97
C PRO A 386 -21.30 -1.93 -22.52
N ASP A 387 -22.26 -2.70 -22.03
CA ASP A 387 -23.63 -2.62 -22.51
C ASP A 387 -24.40 -1.41 -21.96
N VAL A 388 -23.96 -0.85 -20.83
CA VAL A 388 -24.72 0.19 -20.11
C VAL A 388 -23.86 1.36 -19.62
N MET A 389 -22.54 1.30 -19.79
CA MET A 389 -21.58 2.31 -19.36
C MET A 389 -20.69 2.75 -20.51
N ASP A 390 -20.35 4.05 -20.53
CA ASP A 390 -19.40 4.59 -21.50
C ASP A 390 -17.95 4.36 -21.04
N GLY A 391 -17.01 4.38 -22.00
CA GLY A 391 -15.58 4.46 -21.70
C GLY A 391 -14.95 3.19 -21.11
N ILE A 392 -15.62 2.04 -21.19
CA ILE A 392 -15.08 0.77 -20.68
C ILE A 392 -13.79 0.44 -21.41
N THR A 393 -12.71 0.33 -20.64
CA THR A 393 -11.39 0.02 -21.18
C THR A 393 -11.38 -1.41 -21.73
N PRO A 394 -10.82 -1.67 -22.92
CA PRO A 394 -10.73 -3.02 -23.46
C PRO A 394 -10.09 -4.01 -22.47
N GLY A 395 -10.74 -5.15 -22.26
CA GLY A 395 -10.30 -6.15 -21.28
C GLY A 395 -10.71 -5.89 -19.82
N MET A 396 -11.47 -4.81 -19.53
CA MET A 396 -11.94 -4.49 -18.17
C MET A 396 -13.43 -4.79 -17.95
N ILE A 397 -13.93 -5.87 -18.56
CA ILE A 397 -15.31 -6.31 -18.37
C ILE A 397 -15.44 -6.98 -17.00
N VAL A 398 -16.36 -6.47 -16.19
CA VAL A 398 -16.78 -7.09 -14.94
C VAL A 398 -17.92 -8.05 -15.24
N GLY A 399 -17.71 -9.35 -15.05
CA GLY A 399 -18.71 -10.38 -15.30
C GLY A 399 -19.07 -11.17 -14.05
N VAL A 400 -19.75 -12.30 -14.25
CA VAL A 400 -20.14 -13.20 -13.15
C VAL A 400 -18.94 -13.88 -12.48
N ASN A 401 -17.80 -13.98 -13.16
CA ASN A 401 -16.57 -14.61 -12.67
C ASN A 401 -15.57 -13.60 -12.09
N THR A 402 -15.96 -12.34 -11.90
CA THR A 402 -15.08 -11.26 -11.44
C THR A 402 -15.30 -10.96 -9.95
N GLU A 403 -14.24 -11.11 -9.15
CA GLU A 403 -14.21 -10.62 -7.76
C GLU A 403 -14.01 -9.09 -7.71
N VAL A 404 -14.41 -8.44 -6.61
CA VAL A 404 -14.26 -7.01 -6.41
C VAL A 404 -13.48 -6.70 -5.12
N ILE A 405 -12.44 -5.90 -5.26
CA ILE A 405 -11.77 -5.22 -4.16
C ILE A 405 -12.16 -3.74 -4.20
N GLY A 406 -12.72 -3.23 -3.10
CA GLY A 406 -13.05 -1.81 -2.96
C GLY A 406 -11.78 -0.99 -2.73
N GLY A 407 -11.34 -0.24 -3.75
CA GLY A 407 -10.20 0.68 -3.66
C GLY A 407 -10.61 2.12 -3.40
N GLU A 408 -11.91 2.42 -3.34
CA GLU A 408 -12.36 3.78 -3.02
C GLU A 408 -11.78 4.24 -1.68
N LYS A 409 -11.26 5.48 -1.67
CA LYS A 409 -10.57 6.10 -0.53
C LYS A 409 -9.25 5.44 -0.12
N LEU A 410 -8.79 4.42 -0.83
CA LEU A 410 -7.51 3.79 -0.59
C LEU A 410 -6.48 4.24 -1.63
N ILE A 411 -5.23 4.28 -1.20
CA ILE A 411 -4.07 4.44 -2.08
C ILE A 411 -3.60 3.05 -2.49
N VAL A 412 -3.22 2.88 -3.76
CA VAL A 412 -2.59 1.67 -4.28
C VAL A 412 -1.17 1.99 -4.75
N THR A 413 -0.19 1.23 -4.25
CA THR A 413 1.18 1.24 -4.76
C THR A 413 1.54 -0.13 -5.29
N TYR A 414 2.59 -0.21 -6.12
CA TYR A 414 3.23 -1.50 -6.36
C TYR A 414 3.83 -2.04 -5.05
N GLY A 415 3.93 -3.36 -4.93
CA GLY A 415 4.62 -4.00 -3.82
C GLY A 415 6.09 -3.64 -3.79
N ALA A 416 6.62 -3.34 -2.60
CA ALA A 416 8.01 -2.94 -2.46
C ALA A 416 8.96 -4.10 -2.77
N PHE A 417 10.10 -3.76 -3.34
CA PHE A 417 11.20 -4.65 -3.63
C PHE A 417 12.39 -4.25 -2.76
N ASP A 418 12.65 -5.06 -1.74
CA ASP A 418 13.88 -4.96 -0.96
C ASP A 418 15.01 -5.76 -1.60
N ALA A 419 16.06 -5.04 -1.98
CA ALA A 419 17.14 -5.59 -2.76
C ALA A 419 18.46 -5.75 -1.98
N HIS A 420 18.44 -5.65 -0.65
CA HIS A 420 19.58 -5.94 0.22
C HIS A 420 19.14 -6.75 1.44
N VAL A 421 18.81 -8.03 1.21
CA VAL A 421 18.23 -8.92 2.24
C VAL A 421 19.25 -9.95 2.72
N HIS A 422 19.47 -10.03 4.03
CA HIS A 422 20.17 -11.14 4.65
C HIS A 422 19.16 -12.19 5.09
N TYR A 423 19.23 -13.39 4.51
CA TYR A 423 18.34 -14.51 4.87
C TYR A 423 18.82 -15.20 6.16
N THR A 424 18.78 -14.45 7.27
CA THR A 424 19.17 -14.88 8.62
C THR A 424 18.13 -15.74 9.30
N CYS A 425 16.84 -15.45 9.11
CA CYS A 425 15.73 -16.22 9.65
C CYS A 425 14.48 -16.09 8.77
N PRO A 426 13.54 -17.06 8.78
CA PRO A 426 12.33 -16.99 7.96
C PRO A 426 11.32 -15.91 8.40
N GLN A 427 11.37 -15.46 9.67
CA GLN A 427 10.43 -14.48 10.23
C GLN A 427 10.46 -13.14 9.49
N ILE A 428 11.59 -12.77 8.87
CA ILE A 428 11.69 -11.55 8.07
C ILE A 428 10.70 -11.54 6.89
N CYS A 429 10.23 -12.71 6.43
CA CYS A 429 9.26 -12.80 5.34
C CYS A 429 7.88 -12.29 5.77
N GLU A 430 7.45 -12.58 7.00
CA GLU A 430 6.19 -12.08 7.53
C GLU A 430 6.28 -10.56 7.76
N GLU A 431 7.37 -10.08 8.33
CA GLU A 431 7.63 -8.64 8.52
C GLU A 431 7.70 -7.86 7.20
N ALA A 432 8.34 -8.45 6.18
CA ALA A 432 8.39 -7.89 4.84
C ALA A 432 6.98 -7.73 4.26
N LEU A 433 6.19 -8.81 4.25
CA LEU A 433 4.85 -8.76 3.69
C LEU A 433 3.92 -7.84 4.49
N ALA A 434 4.00 -7.86 5.82
CA ALA A 434 3.23 -7.00 6.71
C ALA A 434 3.50 -5.49 6.51
N SER A 435 4.68 -5.14 5.99
CA SER A 435 5.08 -3.75 5.69
C SER A 435 4.90 -3.36 4.22
N GLY A 436 4.36 -4.25 3.37
CA GLY A 436 4.10 -3.98 1.95
C GLY A 436 5.23 -4.38 0.99
N ILE A 437 6.24 -5.15 1.45
CA ILE A 437 7.30 -5.71 0.60
C ILE A 437 6.81 -7.03 0.00
N THR A 438 6.92 -7.17 -1.33
CA THR A 438 6.48 -8.37 -2.06
C THR A 438 7.62 -9.13 -2.73
N THR A 439 8.81 -8.54 -2.78
CA THR A 439 10.00 -9.10 -3.44
C THR A 439 11.23 -8.93 -2.57
N LEU A 440 11.98 -10.02 -2.37
CA LEU A 440 13.22 -10.06 -1.61
C LEU A 440 14.38 -10.52 -2.51
N LEU A 441 15.47 -9.74 -2.52
CA LEU A 441 16.74 -10.13 -3.13
C LEU A 441 17.89 -9.98 -2.14
N GLY A 442 18.72 -11.02 -2.07
CA GLY A 442 19.93 -11.03 -1.27
C GLY A 442 20.42 -12.45 -1.03
N GLY A 443 21.06 -12.74 0.10
CA GLY A 443 21.69 -14.04 0.32
C GLY A 443 21.78 -14.42 1.79
N GLY A 444 21.98 -15.71 2.04
CA GLY A 444 22.12 -16.26 3.39
C GLY A 444 21.64 -17.70 3.48
N THR A 445 22.00 -18.34 4.60
CA THR A 445 21.71 -19.76 4.88
C THR A 445 21.18 -19.95 6.30
N GLY A 446 20.48 -18.96 6.86
CA GLY A 446 20.15 -18.88 8.28
C GLY A 446 21.20 -18.09 9.09
N PRO A 447 21.22 -18.19 10.43
CA PRO A 447 21.99 -17.29 11.30
C PRO A 447 23.49 -17.68 11.42
N SER A 448 24.12 -18.07 10.31
CA SER A 448 25.57 -18.34 10.27
C SER A 448 26.37 -17.02 10.30
N SER A 449 27.61 -17.04 10.79
CA SER A 449 28.46 -15.83 10.81
C SER A 449 28.55 -15.18 9.42
N GLY A 450 28.69 -15.98 8.36
CA GLY A 450 28.71 -15.48 7.00
C GLY A 450 27.41 -14.79 6.55
N SER A 451 26.24 -15.30 6.96
CA SER A 451 24.94 -14.70 6.55
C SER A 451 24.54 -13.52 7.43
N LYS A 452 24.97 -13.51 8.70
CA LYS A 452 24.81 -12.34 9.58
C LYS A 452 25.64 -11.14 9.12
N ALA A 453 26.70 -11.39 8.37
CA ALA A 453 27.59 -10.35 7.85
C ALA A 453 27.37 -10.04 6.36
N THR A 454 27.01 -11.04 5.53
CA THR A 454 27.02 -10.87 4.07
C THR A 454 25.79 -11.49 3.40
N THR A 455 25.24 -10.83 2.37
CA THR A 455 24.19 -11.38 1.49
C THR A 455 24.74 -12.42 0.52
N CYS A 456 25.26 -13.53 1.04
CA CYS A 456 25.80 -14.63 0.24
C CYS A 456 25.09 -15.95 0.58
N THR A 457 24.63 -16.67 -0.42
CA THR A 457 24.20 -18.07 -0.32
C THR A 457 25.26 -18.98 -0.97
N PRO A 458 26.37 -19.29 -0.28
CA PRO A 458 27.51 -19.97 -0.90
C PRO A 458 27.24 -21.46 -1.12
N GLY A 459 27.54 -21.95 -2.33
CA GLY A 459 27.55 -23.37 -2.67
C GLY A 459 26.20 -23.93 -3.14
N GLN A 460 26.27 -24.87 -4.09
CA GLN A 460 25.10 -25.38 -4.82
C GLN A 460 24.04 -26.01 -3.90
N THR A 461 24.46 -26.74 -2.87
CA THR A 461 23.55 -27.35 -1.88
C THR A 461 22.76 -26.29 -1.13
N ASN A 462 23.42 -25.23 -0.65
CA ASN A 462 22.75 -24.17 0.11
C ASN A 462 21.79 -23.39 -0.78
N ILE A 463 22.18 -23.09 -2.02
CA ILE A 463 21.32 -22.42 -3.02
C ILE A 463 20.04 -23.23 -3.23
N LYS A 464 20.17 -24.53 -3.53
CA LYS A 464 19.02 -25.43 -3.69
C LYS A 464 18.13 -25.47 -2.44
N THR A 465 18.73 -25.56 -1.25
CA THR A 465 17.98 -25.62 0.01
C THR A 465 17.20 -24.34 0.27
N MET A 466 17.78 -23.17 0.04
CA MET A 466 17.08 -21.89 0.25
C MET A 466 15.94 -21.67 -0.74
N MET A 467 16.12 -22.08 -2.00
CA MET A 467 15.04 -22.07 -2.99
C MET A 467 13.89 -23.00 -2.57
N ALA A 468 14.19 -24.22 -2.12
CA ALA A 468 13.18 -25.15 -1.62
C ALA A 468 12.48 -24.63 -0.35
N ALA A 469 13.21 -23.99 0.57
CA ALA A 469 12.68 -23.44 1.81
C ALA A 469 11.71 -22.27 1.57
N THR A 470 11.89 -21.53 0.48
CA THR A 470 11.08 -20.36 0.13
C THR A 470 10.01 -20.64 -0.91
N ASP A 471 9.93 -21.86 -1.45
CA ASP A 471 8.99 -22.28 -2.50
C ASP A 471 7.51 -22.15 -2.07
N GLY A 472 7.24 -22.21 -0.76
CA GLY A 472 5.90 -22.08 -0.18
C GLY A 472 5.60 -20.74 0.50
N ILE A 473 6.42 -19.70 0.31
CA ILE A 473 6.22 -18.38 0.95
C ILE A 473 5.70 -17.38 -0.09
N ALA A 474 4.68 -16.58 0.23
CA ALA A 474 4.03 -15.66 -0.72
C ALA A 474 4.83 -14.35 -0.95
N LEU A 475 6.05 -14.52 -1.47
CA LEU A 475 6.99 -13.47 -1.85
C LEU A 475 7.73 -13.92 -3.11
N ASN A 476 8.14 -12.95 -3.92
CA ASN A 476 9.11 -13.21 -4.98
C ASN A 476 10.50 -13.28 -4.36
N PHE A 477 11.33 -14.22 -4.83
CA PHE A 477 12.69 -14.39 -4.30
C PHE A 477 13.73 -14.31 -5.40
N ALA A 478 14.88 -13.75 -5.06
CA ALA A 478 16.12 -13.85 -5.80
C ALA A 478 17.27 -14.07 -4.80
N PHE A 479 18.19 -14.95 -5.14
CA PHE A 479 19.34 -15.28 -4.28
C PHE A 479 20.65 -14.81 -4.91
N THR A 480 21.57 -14.32 -4.08
CA THR A 480 22.92 -13.93 -4.48
C THR A 480 23.96 -14.91 -3.98
N GLY A 481 24.89 -15.29 -4.85
CA GLY A 481 26.07 -16.07 -4.49
C GLY A 481 27.19 -15.19 -3.93
N LYS A 482 28.30 -15.80 -3.54
CA LYS A 482 29.53 -15.11 -3.16
C LYS A 482 30.37 -14.82 -4.41
N GLY A 483 30.70 -13.55 -4.63
CA GLY A 483 31.52 -13.06 -5.74
C GLY A 483 33.01 -12.90 -5.42
N ASN A 484 33.41 -13.11 -4.16
CA ASN A 484 34.80 -12.98 -3.71
C ASN A 484 35.66 -14.21 -4.11
N ASP A 485 36.12 -14.24 -5.35
CA ASP A 485 37.12 -15.20 -5.83
C ASP A 485 37.90 -14.56 -6.99
N SER A 486 39.18 -14.89 -7.13
CA SER A 486 40.00 -14.45 -8.28
C SER A 486 39.96 -15.44 -9.44
N GLY A 487 39.31 -16.60 -9.27
CA GLY A 487 39.03 -17.57 -10.34
C GLY A 487 37.54 -17.64 -10.69
N PRO A 488 37.15 -17.92 -11.95
CA PRO A 488 35.75 -17.88 -12.37
C PRO A 488 34.96 -19.14 -11.98
N ALA A 489 35.61 -20.30 -11.82
CA ALA A 489 34.92 -21.59 -11.72
C ALA A 489 33.91 -21.66 -10.56
N GLY A 490 34.28 -21.17 -9.38
CA GLY A 490 33.40 -21.17 -8.19
C GLY A 490 32.22 -20.20 -8.32
N LEU A 491 32.39 -19.09 -9.05
CA LEU A 491 31.31 -18.14 -9.34
C LEU A 491 30.32 -18.77 -10.31
N VAL A 492 30.81 -19.34 -11.42
CA VAL A 492 29.97 -19.98 -12.44
C VAL A 492 29.18 -21.16 -11.87
N ASP A 493 29.75 -21.93 -10.93
CA ASP A 493 29.02 -23.01 -10.25
C ASP A 493 27.79 -22.50 -9.47
N GLN A 494 27.90 -21.34 -8.81
CA GLN A 494 26.79 -20.72 -8.10
C GLN A 494 25.73 -20.19 -9.08
N ILE A 495 26.16 -19.56 -10.17
CA ILE A 495 25.28 -19.07 -11.24
C ILE A 495 24.51 -20.23 -11.84
N ARG A 496 25.19 -21.34 -12.18
CA ARG A 496 24.57 -22.55 -12.71
C ARG A 496 23.57 -23.18 -11.74
N ALA A 497 23.81 -23.06 -10.43
CA ALA A 497 22.88 -23.49 -9.39
C ALA A 497 21.65 -22.56 -9.24
N GLY A 498 21.68 -21.37 -9.85
CA GLY A 498 20.50 -20.51 -10.01
C GLY A 498 20.50 -19.21 -9.23
N VAL A 499 21.65 -18.74 -8.70
CA VAL A 499 21.69 -17.38 -8.14
C VAL A 499 21.42 -16.34 -9.24
N ALA A 500 20.70 -15.28 -8.89
CA ALA A 500 20.34 -14.17 -9.78
C ALA A 500 21.38 -13.04 -9.79
N GLY A 501 22.39 -13.12 -8.91
CA GLY A 501 23.45 -12.14 -8.77
C GLY A 501 24.57 -12.65 -7.88
N LEU A 502 25.62 -11.85 -7.73
CA LEU A 502 26.75 -12.13 -6.83
C LEU A 502 26.98 -10.94 -5.90
N LYS A 503 27.37 -11.20 -4.64
CA LYS A 503 27.83 -10.18 -3.69
C LYS A 503 29.34 -10.27 -3.52
N VAL A 504 30.03 -9.16 -3.74
CA VAL A 504 31.42 -8.93 -3.34
C VAL A 504 31.40 -8.16 -2.02
N HIS A 505 32.04 -8.70 -1.00
CA HIS A 505 32.01 -8.15 0.36
C HIS A 505 33.40 -8.12 1.03
N GLU A 506 33.69 -7.09 1.82
CA GLU A 506 35.01 -6.89 2.43
C GLU A 506 35.40 -8.01 3.42
N ASP A 507 34.44 -8.51 4.21
CA ASP A 507 34.61 -9.67 5.09
C ASP A 507 35.09 -10.96 4.37
N TRP A 508 34.91 -11.03 3.04
CA TRP A 508 35.43 -12.10 2.19
C TRP A 508 36.58 -11.63 1.28
N GLY A 509 36.98 -10.36 1.35
CA GLY A 509 38.02 -9.69 0.56
C GLY A 509 37.48 -9.03 -0.72
N SER A 510 37.13 -7.75 -0.65
CA SER A 510 36.70 -6.92 -1.80
C SER A 510 37.88 -6.38 -2.61
N THR A 511 38.79 -7.27 -3.00
CA THR A 511 40.02 -6.92 -3.71
C THR A 511 39.77 -6.65 -5.20
N ALA A 512 40.67 -5.92 -5.87
CA ALA A 512 40.57 -5.56 -7.28
C ALA A 512 40.50 -6.82 -8.17
N SER A 513 41.25 -7.86 -7.81
CA SER A 513 41.23 -9.16 -8.48
C SER A 513 39.87 -9.86 -8.36
N ALA A 514 39.24 -9.82 -7.17
CA ALA A 514 37.92 -10.38 -6.97
C ALA A 514 36.82 -9.57 -7.68
N ILE A 515 36.91 -8.24 -7.63
CA ILE A 515 35.98 -7.32 -8.30
C ILE A 515 36.03 -7.54 -9.82
N ASP A 516 37.22 -7.52 -10.41
CA ASP A 516 37.42 -7.71 -11.85
C ASP A 516 36.90 -9.07 -12.35
N ASN A 517 37.28 -10.15 -11.66
CA ASN A 517 36.81 -11.49 -12.01
C ASN A 517 35.29 -11.61 -11.86
N CYS A 518 34.71 -11.08 -10.77
CA CYS A 518 33.26 -11.13 -10.55
C CYS A 518 32.49 -10.34 -11.62
N LEU A 519 32.97 -9.16 -12.01
CA LEU A 519 32.35 -8.36 -13.07
C LEU A 519 32.49 -9.00 -14.45
N THR A 520 33.63 -9.63 -14.74
CA THR A 520 33.84 -10.41 -15.97
C THR A 520 32.85 -11.56 -16.10
N VAL A 521 32.68 -12.34 -15.02
CA VAL A 521 31.69 -13.42 -14.98
C VAL A 521 30.26 -12.86 -15.10
N ALA A 522 29.96 -11.73 -14.45
CA ALA A 522 28.65 -11.10 -14.54
C ALA A 522 28.32 -10.62 -15.96
N ASP A 523 29.29 -10.08 -16.69
CA ASP A 523 29.15 -9.69 -18.10
C ASP A 523 28.86 -10.90 -19.01
N GLU A 524 29.48 -12.05 -18.74
CA GLU A 524 29.26 -13.29 -19.49
C GLU A 524 27.85 -13.87 -19.27
N TYR A 525 27.34 -13.83 -18.04
CA TYR A 525 26.09 -14.51 -17.65
C TYR A 525 24.89 -13.58 -17.40
N ASP A 526 25.04 -12.29 -17.67
CA ASP A 526 24.00 -11.24 -17.55
C ASP A 526 23.30 -11.17 -16.17
N ILE A 527 24.11 -11.19 -15.11
CA ILE A 527 23.64 -11.06 -13.72
C ILE A 527 24.17 -9.79 -13.06
N GLN A 528 23.56 -9.34 -11.97
CA GLN A 528 24.08 -8.17 -11.25
C GLN A 528 25.19 -8.52 -10.25
N VAL A 529 26.13 -7.59 -10.05
CA VAL A 529 27.13 -7.64 -8.97
C VAL A 529 26.81 -6.58 -7.94
N ASN A 530 26.63 -7.01 -6.70
CA ASN A 530 26.45 -6.15 -5.54
C ASN A 530 27.78 -5.99 -4.82
N LEU A 531 28.14 -4.77 -4.48
CA LEU A 531 29.42 -4.45 -3.85
C LEU A 531 29.22 -3.81 -2.48
N HIS A 532 29.91 -4.39 -1.51
CA HIS A 532 30.35 -3.75 -0.29
C HIS A 532 31.87 -3.64 -0.39
N SER A 533 32.40 -2.42 -0.55
CA SER A 533 33.82 -2.20 -0.87
C SER A 533 34.74 -2.30 0.35
N ASP A 534 36.04 -2.18 0.15
CA ASP A 534 37.08 -2.29 1.18
C ASP A 534 37.08 -1.05 2.11
N THR A 535 36.47 -1.14 3.29
CA THR A 535 36.41 -0.04 4.27
C THR A 535 37.81 0.34 4.76
N ASN A 536 38.67 -0.67 4.92
CA ASN A 536 40.01 -0.52 5.47
C ASN A 536 40.98 0.17 4.51
N ASN A 537 40.61 0.28 3.23
CA ASN A 537 41.52 0.68 2.16
C ASN A 537 42.77 -0.24 2.11
N GLU A 538 42.61 -1.52 2.43
CA GLU A 538 43.71 -2.49 2.49
C GLU A 538 44.34 -2.73 1.12
N MET A 539 43.51 -2.82 0.07
CA MET A 539 44.02 -2.99 -1.29
C MET A 539 44.40 -1.66 -1.98
N GLY A 540 43.81 -0.56 -1.52
CA GLY A 540 43.77 0.73 -2.22
C GLY A 540 42.55 1.56 -1.80
N TYR A 541 42.47 2.78 -2.30
CA TYR A 541 41.38 3.71 -2.00
C TYR A 541 40.20 3.56 -2.97
N VAL A 542 39.14 4.37 -2.79
CA VAL A 542 37.93 4.30 -3.62
C VAL A 542 38.22 4.40 -5.13
N HIS A 543 39.22 5.19 -5.54
CA HIS A 543 39.59 5.33 -6.95
C HIS A 543 40.21 4.06 -7.54
N ASP A 544 40.90 3.25 -6.73
CA ASP A 544 41.45 1.95 -7.15
C ASP A 544 40.32 0.93 -7.35
N THR A 545 39.32 0.93 -6.46
CA THR A 545 38.08 0.16 -6.63
C THR A 545 37.32 0.56 -7.89
N VAL A 546 37.16 1.88 -8.12
CA VAL A 546 36.51 2.41 -9.32
C VAL A 546 37.28 2.01 -10.58
N ALA A 547 38.61 2.05 -10.55
CA ALA A 547 39.43 1.57 -11.65
C ALA A 547 39.22 0.07 -11.92
N ALA A 548 39.09 -0.75 -10.86
CA ALA A 548 38.79 -2.19 -10.99
C ALA A 548 37.41 -2.47 -11.60
N PHE A 549 36.46 -1.53 -11.54
CA PHE A 549 35.18 -1.68 -12.24
C PHE A 549 35.37 -1.71 -13.76
N ASP A 550 36.40 -1.03 -14.29
CA ASP A 550 36.66 -0.90 -15.73
C ASP A 550 35.41 -0.47 -16.53
N ASN A 551 34.68 0.52 -16.00
CA ASN A 551 33.41 1.01 -16.53
C ASN A 551 32.28 -0.03 -16.64
N ARG A 552 32.42 -1.23 -16.07
CA ARG A 552 31.37 -2.25 -16.02
C ARG A 552 30.35 -1.91 -14.95
N VAL A 553 29.13 -2.41 -15.15
CA VAL A 553 27.98 -2.12 -14.28
C VAL A 553 28.17 -2.76 -12.90
N VAL A 554 27.99 -1.98 -11.83
CA VAL A 554 28.04 -2.48 -10.46
C VAL A 554 26.97 -1.81 -9.61
N SER A 555 26.30 -2.60 -8.77
CA SER A 555 25.40 -2.12 -7.74
C SER A 555 26.20 -1.86 -6.46
N SER A 556 26.32 -0.58 -6.06
CA SER A 556 26.98 -0.20 -4.81
C SER A 556 25.94 -0.21 -3.69
N TYR A 557 26.10 -1.10 -2.72
CA TYR A 557 25.27 -1.12 -1.52
C TYR A 557 25.70 -0.06 -0.51
N HIS A 558 24.74 0.40 0.30
CA HIS A 558 24.90 1.37 1.39
C HIS A 558 25.96 2.43 1.08
N THR A 559 25.78 3.10 -0.07
CA THR A 559 26.79 3.95 -0.72
C THR A 559 27.28 5.10 0.15
N GLU A 560 26.54 5.49 1.19
CA GLU A 560 27.00 6.47 2.18
C GLU A 560 28.17 5.97 3.04
N GLY A 561 28.26 4.66 3.27
CA GLY A 561 29.41 4.01 3.88
C GLY A 561 29.28 3.64 5.36
N ALA A 562 28.25 4.06 6.11
CA ALA A 562 28.02 3.56 7.48
C ALA A 562 27.78 2.04 7.49
N GLY A 563 27.01 1.55 6.52
CA GLY A 563 26.83 0.11 6.26
C GLY A 563 28.08 -0.59 5.71
N GLY A 564 29.10 0.17 5.27
CA GLY A 564 30.43 -0.31 4.87
C GLY A 564 30.87 0.15 3.49
N GLY A 565 32.18 0.29 3.32
CA GLY A 565 32.83 0.80 2.12
C GLY A 565 33.95 1.79 2.46
N HIS A 566 34.76 2.14 1.45
CA HIS A 566 35.96 2.97 1.60
C HIS A 566 35.74 4.17 2.52
N ALA A 567 36.48 4.20 3.64
CA ALA A 567 36.39 5.29 4.60
C ALA A 567 37.36 6.43 4.20
N PRO A 568 36.90 7.70 4.16
CA PRO A 568 35.54 8.18 4.42
C PRO A 568 34.71 8.40 3.14
N ASP A 569 35.24 8.10 1.96
CA ASP A 569 34.82 8.73 0.69
C ASP A 569 34.07 7.82 -0.30
N ILE A 570 33.63 6.62 0.09
CA ILE A 570 32.87 5.70 -0.79
C ILE A 570 31.71 6.37 -1.52
N LEU A 571 31.06 7.37 -0.92
CA LEU A 571 29.92 8.10 -1.49
C LEU A 571 30.21 8.67 -2.90
N VAL A 572 31.47 8.98 -3.21
CA VAL A 572 31.89 9.52 -4.52
C VAL A 572 31.52 8.61 -5.69
N VAL A 573 31.34 7.30 -5.47
CA VAL A 573 30.94 6.36 -6.54
C VAL A 573 29.59 6.71 -7.17
N SER A 574 28.77 7.54 -6.53
CA SER A 574 27.48 8.01 -7.07
C SER A 574 27.62 8.95 -8.28
N GLU A 575 28.82 9.44 -8.59
CA GLU A 575 29.09 10.30 -9.76
C GLU A 575 29.22 9.52 -11.08
N TYR A 576 29.43 8.21 -11.01
CA TYR A 576 29.71 7.37 -12.19
C TYR A 576 28.45 6.83 -12.85
N GLU A 577 28.46 6.72 -14.18
CA GLU A 577 27.34 6.18 -14.96
C GLU A 577 27.17 4.67 -14.77
N ASN A 578 28.25 3.93 -14.61
CA ASN A 578 28.21 2.48 -14.45
C ASN A 578 27.92 2.02 -13.01
N VAL A 579 27.76 2.95 -12.06
CA VAL A 579 27.45 2.64 -10.66
C VAL A 579 25.97 2.86 -10.38
N LEU A 580 25.35 1.88 -9.73
CA LEU A 580 23.93 1.87 -9.35
C LEU A 580 23.84 1.96 -7.81
N PRO A 581 23.82 3.17 -7.22
CA PRO A 581 23.96 3.35 -5.78
C PRO A 581 22.65 3.10 -5.02
N SER A 582 22.74 2.39 -3.90
CA SER A 582 21.65 2.18 -2.95
C SER A 582 22.03 2.59 -1.52
N SER A 583 21.04 2.99 -0.75
CA SER A 583 21.14 3.15 0.70
C SER A 583 20.53 1.95 1.41
N THR A 584 20.99 1.72 2.64
CA THR A 584 20.30 0.87 3.63
C THR A 584 19.59 1.74 4.63
N ASN A 585 18.62 1.18 5.35
CA ASN A 585 17.63 2.02 5.99
C ASN A 585 18.00 2.63 7.35
N PRO A 586 18.91 2.12 8.20
CA PRO A 586 19.06 2.69 9.55
C PRO A 586 19.52 4.15 9.59
N THR A 587 20.32 4.60 8.62
CA THR A 587 20.73 6.01 8.48
C THR A 587 19.61 6.92 7.99
N ARG A 588 18.45 6.36 7.59
CA ARG A 588 17.40 7.06 6.85
C ARG A 588 16.22 7.48 7.74
N PRO A 589 15.95 8.79 7.89
CA PRO A 589 16.85 9.91 7.61
C PRO A 589 17.84 10.15 8.76
N TYR A 590 18.76 11.10 8.55
CA TYR A 590 19.63 11.59 9.62
C TYR A 590 18.79 12.21 10.75
N ALA A 591 18.87 11.64 11.95
CA ALA A 591 18.13 12.03 13.14
C ALA A 591 19.03 12.09 14.39
N GLN A 592 18.51 12.64 15.48
CA GLN A 592 19.30 12.87 16.71
C GLN A 592 20.04 11.62 17.21
N ASN A 593 19.39 10.45 17.20
CA ASN A 593 19.97 9.21 17.73
C ASN A 593 20.73 8.40 16.68
N THR A 594 20.81 8.86 15.43
CA THR A 594 21.37 8.06 14.33
C THR A 594 22.82 7.66 14.62
N LEU A 595 23.69 8.60 14.98
CA LEU A 595 25.12 8.32 15.16
C LEU A 595 25.38 7.42 16.37
N ASP A 596 24.77 7.75 17.52
CA ASP A 596 24.90 6.97 18.76
C ASP A 596 24.44 5.52 18.57
N GLU A 597 23.33 5.30 17.86
CA GLU A 597 22.84 3.94 17.54
C GLU A 597 23.81 3.16 16.65
N HIS A 598 24.37 3.82 15.63
CA HIS A 598 25.16 3.13 14.60
C HIS A 598 26.53 2.70 15.10
N LEU A 599 27.15 3.47 15.99
CA LEU A 599 28.43 3.10 16.58
C LEU A 599 28.34 1.74 17.28
N ASP A 600 27.37 1.58 18.18
CA ASP A 600 27.15 0.34 18.91
C ASP A 600 26.72 -0.81 17.99
N MET A 601 25.86 -0.54 17.01
CA MET A 601 25.40 -1.53 16.03
C MET A 601 26.55 -2.10 15.21
N LEU A 602 27.44 -1.22 14.71
CA LEU A 602 28.60 -1.59 13.91
C LEU A 602 29.55 -2.49 14.70
N MET A 603 29.81 -2.14 15.97
CA MET A 603 30.67 -2.95 16.84
C MET A 603 30.13 -4.38 16.99
N VAL A 604 28.81 -4.55 17.13
CA VAL A 604 28.18 -5.89 17.25
C VAL A 604 28.22 -6.65 15.93
N CYS A 605 27.86 -6.02 14.81
CA CYS A 605 27.76 -6.67 13.51
C CYS A 605 29.12 -7.19 13.01
N HIS A 606 30.20 -6.43 13.21
CA HIS A 606 31.55 -6.79 12.78
C HIS A 606 32.38 -7.51 13.84
N HIS A 607 31.77 -7.88 14.99
CA HIS A 607 32.46 -8.59 16.09
C HIS A 607 33.71 -7.83 16.62
N LEU A 608 33.61 -6.50 16.70
CA LEU A 608 34.69 -5.62 17.17
C LEU A 608 34.76 -5.60 18.71
N ASP A 609 35.95 -5.35 19.25
CA ASP A 609 36.23 -5.32 20.67
C ASP A 609 36.53 -3.89 21.16
N ARG A 610 35.73 -3.38 22.11
CA ARG A 610 35.94 -2.06 22.74
C ARG A 610 37.27 -1.91 23.48
N SER A 611 37.96 -3.02 23.77
CA SER A 611 39.29 -2.99 24.38
C SER A 611 40.42 -2.81 23.36
N ILE A 612 40.14 -2.89 22.05
CA ILE A 612 41.09 -2.71 20.96
C ILE A 612 40.96 -1.28 20.42
N PRO A 613 41.96 -0.40 20.60
CA PRO A 613 41.91 0.99 20.11
C PRO A 613 41.69 1.09 18.60
N GLU A 614 42.26 0.16 17.83
CA GLU A 614 42.13 0.10 16.38
C GLU A 614 40.69 -0.19 15.95
N ASP A 615 39.95 -1.01 16.70
CA ASP A 615 38.54 -1.34 16.43
C ASP A 615 37.62 -0.14 16.68
N ILE A 616 37.92 0.66 17.73
CA ILE A 616 37.20 1.91 18.00
C ILE A 616 37.49 2.92 16.88
N ALA A 617 38.76 3.10 16.52
CA ALA A 617 39.15 4.01 15.44
C ALA A 617 38.51 3.63 14.10
N PHE A 618 38.42 2.32 13.80
CA PHE A 618 37.69 1.81 12.64
C PHE A 618 36.21 2.18 12.69
N ALA A 619 35.53 1.93 13.82
CA ALA A 619 34.12 2.26 13.98
C ALA A 619 33.84 3.78 13.87
N GLU A 620 34.67 4.61 14.50
CA GLU A 620 34.58 6.09 14.44
C GLU A 620 34.85 6.63 13.03
N SER A 621 35.76 6.01 12.27
CA SER A 621 36.01 6.39 10.87
C SER A 621 34.81 6.09 9.95
N ARG A 622 33.97 5.13 10.34
CA ARG A 622 32.86 4.62 9.53
C ARG A 622 31.53 5.33 9.79
N ILE A 623 31.27 5.76 11.03
CA ILE A 623 30.03 6.45 11.41
C ILE A 623 30.26 7.96 11.42
N ARG A 624 29.83 8.64 10.35
CA ARG A 624 30.14 10.06 10.12
C ARG A 624 28.87 10.88 9.97
N ALA A 625 28.75 11.96 10.72
CA ALA A 625 27.58 12.85 10.66
C ALA A 625 27.42 13.47 9.27
N GLU A 626 28.55 13.83 8.67
CA GLU A 626 28.66 14.58 7.43
C GLU A 626 28.17 13.76 6.23
N THR A 627 28.61 12.51 6.10
CA THR A 627 28.17 11.63 4.99
C THR A 627 26.73 11.17 5.18
N VAL A 628 26.28 10.89 6.42
CA VAL A 628 24.87 10.57 6.72
C VAL A 628 23.93 11.74 6.40
N ALA A 629 24.35 12.98 6.69
CA ALA A 629 23.63 14.19 6.30
C ALA A 629 23.67 14.42 4.78
N ALA A 630 24.79 14.14 4.12
CA ALA A 630 24.89 14.24 2.66
C ALA A 630 24.00 13.21 1.95
N GLU A 631 23.88 12.00 2.49
CA GLU A 631 23.01 10.94 1.96
C GLU A 631 21.54 11.38 1.90
N ASP A 632 21.05 12.13 2.89
CA ASP A 632 19.71 12.74 2.84
C ASP A 632 19.54 13.65 1.61
N VAL A 633 20.52 14.53 1.36
CA VAL A 633 20.52 15.46 0.23
C VAL A 633 20.60 14.71 -1.11
N LEU A 634 21.50 13.73 -1.21
CA LEU A 634 21.70 12.95 -2.43
C LEU A 634 20.53 12.03 -2.75
N GLN A 635 19.80 11.54 -1.74
CA GLN A 635 18.53 10.86 -1.93
C GLN A 635 17.49 11.81 -2.55
N ASP A 636 17.37 13.04 -2.04
CA ASP A 636 16.39 14.01 -2.54
C ASP A 636 16.76 14.55 -3.92
N ASP A 637 18.06 14.69 -4.23
CA ASP A 637 18.56 15.13 -5.53
C ASP A 637 18.47 14.04 -6.61
N GLY A 638 18.25 12.78 -6.20
CA GLY A 638 18.18 11.63 -7.11
C GLY A 638 19.56 11.08 -7.50
N ALA A 639 20.59 11.38 -6.72
CA ALA A 639 21.94 10.83 -6.89
C ALA A 639 22.09 9.46 -6.23
N ILE A 640 21.24 9.10 -5.26
CA ILE A 640 21.10 7.72 -4.77
C ILE A 640 19.74 7.18 -5.22
N SER A 641 19.73 5.97 -5.76
CA SER A 641 18.62 5.50 -6.58
C SER A 641 17.74 4.43 -5.97
N VAL A 642 18.22 3.78 -4.91
CA VAL A 642 17.50 2.72 -4.20
C VAL A 642 17.59 2.90 -2.69
N ILE A 643 16.53 2.51 -1.98
CA ILE A 643 16.52 2.31 -0.53
C ILE A 643 16.18 0.84 -0.27
N SER A 644 16.99 0.19 0.56
CA SER A 644 16.91 -1.22 0.91
C SER A 644 17.01 -1.41 2.43
N SER A 645 16.79 -2.62 2.94
CA SER A 645 16.85 -2.84 4.39
C SER A 645 18.26 -2.98 4.93
N ASP A 646 18.98 -4.02 4.50
CA ASP A 646 20.10 -4.68 5.23
C ASP A 646 19.64 -5.58 6.39
N SER A 647 18.58 -6.36 6.15
CA SER A 647 17.76 -7.00 7.20
C SER A 647 18.56 -7.76 8.27
N GLN A 648 18.52 -7.29 9.52
CA GLN A 648 19.24 -7.85 10.68
C GLN A 648 20.78 -7.81 10.60
N ALA A 649 21.35 -7.11 9.63
CA ALA A 649 22.78 -6.98 9.42
C ALA A 649 23.17 -5.51 9.23
N MET A 650 22.72 -4.65 10.16
CA MET A 650 22.68 -3.18 10.03
C MET A 650 21.47 -2.64 9.25
N GLY A 651 20.30 -3.28 9.42
CA GLY A 651 19.09 -2.91 8.70
C GLY A 651 17.80 -3.54 9.23
N ARG A 652 16.67 -2.97 8.82
CA ARG A 652 15.34 -3.35 9.32
C ARG A 652 14.39 -3.70 8.19
N ILE A 653 14.03 -4.99 8.05
CA ILE A 653 13.20 -5.45 6.92
C ILE A 653 11.86 -4.69 6.81
N GLY A 654 11.17 -4.45 7.93
CA GLY A 654 9.85 -3.80 7.96
C GLY A 654 9.84 -2.28 7.79
N GLU A 655 10.99 -1.66 7.51
CA GLU A 655 11.12 -0.19 7.49
C GLU A 655 11.61 0.40 6.15
N VAL A 656 11.73 -0.39 5.09
CA VAL A 656 12.13 0.12 3.74
C VAL A 656 11.17 1.20 3.26
N VAL A 657 9.86 0.92 3.31
CA VAL A 657 8.82 1.86 2.86
C VAL A 657 8.76 3.08 3.79
N SER A 658 8.65 2.86 5.10
CA SER A 658 8.48 3.96 6.07
C SER A 658 9.68 4.91 6.08
N ARG A 659 10.91 4.40 5.98
CA ARG A 659 12.12 5.25 5.97
C ARG A 659 12.34 5.99 4.66
N THR A 660 11.84 5.46 3.55
CA THR A 660 11.74 6.22 2.30
C THR A 660 10.90 7.49 2.51
N TRP A 661 9.71 7.34 3.09
CA TRP A 661 8.78 8.46 3.30
C TRP A 661 9.19 9.41 4.42
N ARG A 662 9.81 8.90 5.51
CA ARG A 662 10.44 9.76 6.54
C ARG A 662 11.51 10.65 5.94
N THR A 663 12.34 10.11 5.04
CA THR A 663 13.39 10.87 4.35
C THR A 663 12.80 11.94 3.44
N ALA A 664 11.82 11.59 2.59
CA ALA A 664 11.14 12.56 1.73
C ALA A 664 10.47 13.69 2.54
N SER A 665 9.81 13.36 3.65
CA SER A 665 9.17 14.34 4.53
C SER A 665 10.21 15.27 5.17
N LYS A 666 11.31 14.73 5.70
CA LYS A 666 12.39 15.53 6.26
C LYS A 666 12.97 16.48 5.20
N MET A 667 13.21 15.97 3.99
CA MET A 667 13.81 16.79 2.94
C MET A 667 12.88 17.91 2.50
N LYS A 668 11.57 17.69 2.49
CA LYS A 668 10.59 18.77 2.33
C LYS A 668 10.69 19.82 3.43
N GLU A 669 10.75 19.41 4.69
CA GLU A 669 10.81 20.32 5.83
C GLU A 669 12.07 21.20 5.80
N PHE A 670 13.23 20.61 5.51
CA PHE A 670 14.52 21.32 5.60
C PHE A 670 14.96 21.99 4.30
N ARG A 671 14.58 21.47 3.12
CA ARG A 671 14.98 22.01 1.82
C ARG A 671 13.83 22.67 1.04
N GLY A 672 12.59 22.54 1.52
CA GLY A 672 11.41 23.04 0.82
C GLY A 672 10.99 22.16 -0.37
N PRO A 673 10.18 22.70 -1.29
CA PRO A 673 9.75 21.98 -2.50
C PRO A 673 10.93 21.49 -3.34
N LEU A 674 10.79 20.31 -3.95
CA LEU A 674 11.83 19.77 -4.82
C LEU A 674 12.00 20.65 -6.07
N LYS A 675 13.24 20.80 -6.55
CA LYS A 675 13.51 21.48 -7.82
C LYS A 675 12.83 20.70 -8.96
N GLY A 676 11.88 21.33 -9.63
CA GLY A 676 11.09 20.71 -10.70
C GLY A 676 9.62 20.45 -10.32
N GLU A 677 9.22 20.70 -9.07
CA GLU A 677 7.80 20.69 -8.71
C GLU A 677 7.02 21.69 -9.55
N LYS A 678 5.92 21.21 -10.14
CA LYS A 678 5.13 22.00 -11.09
C LYS A 678 4.26 23.05 -10.39
N ARG A 679 3.93 22.84 -9.12
CA ARG A 679 2.98 23.66 -8.36
C ARG A 679 3.40 23.78 -6.90
N GLU A 680 3.20 24.97 -6.34
CA GLU A 680 3.48 25.25 -4.94
C GLU A 680 2.56 24.44 -4.02
N GLY A 681 3.14 23.83 -2.98
CA GLY A 681 2.40 23.01 -2.01
C GLY A 681 1.93 21.66 -2.56
N VAL A 682 2.49 21.20 -3.69
CA VAL A 682 2.28 19.86 -4.26
C VAL A 682 3.65 19.20 -4.43
N ASP A 683 3.78 17.96 -4.00
CA ASP A 683 5.03 17.20 -3.92
C ASP A 683 5.05 15.97 -4.84
N ASN A 684 4.29 16.00 -5.94
CA ASN A 684 4.13 14.86 -6.83
C ASN A 684 5.48 14.37 -7.37
N GLU A 685 6.37 15.28 -7.78
CA GLU A 685 7.65 14.90 -8.39
C GLU A 685 8.58 14.26 -7.34
N ARG A 686 8.60 14.79 -6.11
CA ARG A 686 9.28 14.15 -4.97
C ARG A 686 8.68 12.78 -4.66
N VAL A 687 7.35 12.66 -4.58
CA VAL A 687 6.69 11.39 -4.28
C VAL A 687 7.01 10.33 -5.34
N LYS A 688 6.96 10.67 -6.63
CA LYS A 688 7.35 9.79 -7.74
C LYS A 688 8.82 9.39 -7.67
N ARG A 689 9.72 10.34 -7.38
CA ARG A 689 11.15 10.07 -7.20
C ARG A 689 11.40 9.06 -6.08
N TYR A 690 10.72 9.20 -4.95
CA TYR A 690 10.94 8.36 -3.78
C TYR A 690 10.27 6.99 -3.88
N VAL A 691 9.05 6.87 -4.43
CA VAL A 691 8.44 5.54 -4.64
C VAL A 691 9.28 4.68 -5.58
N ALA A 692 9.90 5.28 -6.60
CA ALA A 692 10.79 4.57 -7.53
C ALA A 692 11.97 3.87 -6.84
N LYS A 693 12.43 4.39 -5.69
CA LYS A 693 13.61 3.89 -4.96
C LYS A 693 13.40 2.50 -4.36
N TYR A 694 12.16 2.11 -4.09
CA TYR A 694 11.85 0.78 -3.55
C TYR A 694 10.94 -0.05 -4.46
N THR A 695 10.58 0.44 -5.66
CA THR A 695 9.75 -0.31 -6.62
C THR A 695 10.51 -0.59 -7.92
N ILE A 696 10.55 0.36 -8.85
CA ILE A 696 11.04 0.12 -10.21
C ILE A 696 12.57 0.11 -10.30
N ASN A 697 13.27 0.94 -9.53
CA ASN A 697 14.72 1.02 -9.61
C ASN A 697 15.40 -0.29 -9.19
N PRO A 698 15.08 -0.91 -8.04
CA PRO A 698 15.62 -2.24 -7.75
C PRO A 698 15.23 -3.26 -8.83
N ALA A 699 14.01 -3.21 -9.38
CA ALA A 699 13.62 -4.11 -10.47
C ALA A 699 14.46 -3.93 -11.76
N ILE A 700 14.85 -2.70 -12.09
CA ILE A 700 15.75 -2.41 -13.22
C ILE A 700 17.16 -2.94 -12.93
N ILE A 701 17.72 -2.62 -11.76
CA ILE A 701 19.09 -2.99 -11.37
C ILE A 701 19.29 -4.51 -11.43
N PHE A 702 18.27 -5.28 -11.03
CA PHE A 702 18.35 -6.74 -10.92
C PHE A 702 17.68 -7.49 -12.06
N GLY A 703 17.35 -6.80 -13.17
CA GLY A 703 16.88 -7.46 -14.38
C GLY A 703 15.51 -8.14 -14.26
N THR A 704 14.64 -7.62 -13.39
CA THR A 704 13.29 -8.15 -13.14
C THR A 704 12.16 -7.19 -13.56
N SER A 705 12.51 -6.01 -14.07
CA SER A 705 11.57 -4.92 -14.40
C SER A 705 10.52 -5.23 -15.47
N GLU A 706 10.67 -6.31 -16.25
CA GLU A 706 9.61 -6.77 -17.15
C GLU A 706 8.47 -7.50 -16.40
N GLU A 707 8.76 -8.13 -15.27
CA GLU A 707 7.76 -8.83 -14.46
C GLU A 707 7.25 -7.97 -13.30
N LEU A 708 8.11 -7.09 -12.76
CA LEU A 708 7.88 -6.38 -11.49
C LEU A 708 8.19 -4.88 -11.57
N GLY A 709 7.88 -4.17 -10.47
CA GLY A 709 8.46 -2.86 -10.13
C GLY A 709 7.57 -1.66 -10.35
N ASP A 710 6.46 -1.78 -11.08
CA ASP A 710 5.48 -0.69 -11.22
C ASP A 710 4.10 -1.22 -11.59
N ILE A 711 3.10 -0.35 -11.47
CA ILE A 711 1.71 -0.65 -11.84
C ILE A 711 1.55 -0.48 -13.36
N SER A 712 1.94 -1.51 -14.11
CA SER A 712 1.80 -1.55 -15.58
C SER A 712 1.14 -2.83 -16.06
N VAL A 713 0.40 -2.73 -17.16
CA VAL A 713 -0.23 -3.88 -17.82
C VAL A 713 0.82 -4.93 -18.19
N GLY A 714 0.50 -6.20 -17.90
CA GLY A 714 1.37 -7.35 -18.13
C GLY A 714 2.22 -7.75 -16.92
N LYS A 715 2.47 -6.84 -15.97
CA LYS A 715 3.26 -7.16 -14.76
C LYS A 715 2.48 -8.03 -13.79
N LEU A 716 3.20 -8.72 -12.90
CA LEU A 716 2.59 -9.49 -11.82
C LEU A 716 1.77 -8.54 -10.93
N ALA A 717 0.56 -8.94 -10.56
CA ALA A 717 -0.34 -8.12 -9.74
C ALA A 717 0.06 -8.15 -8.25
N ASP A 718 1.22 -7.56 -7.96
CA ASP A 718 1.75 -7.35 -6.62
C ASP A 718 1.44 -5.93 -6.16
N LEU A 719 0.33 -5.78 -5.45
CA LEU A 719 -0.27 -4.48 -5.15
C LEU A 719 -0.47 -4.34 -3.65
N VAL A 720 -0.28 -3.13 -3.12
CA VAL A 720 -0.46 -2.83 -1.71
C VAL A 720 -1.49 -1.72 -1.57
N LEU A 721 -2.48 -1.97 -0.72
CA LEU A 721 -3.57 -1.02 -0.45
C LEU A 721 -3.33 -0.36 0.91
N TRP A 722 -3.47 0.96 0.95
CA TRP A 722 -3.23 1.78 2.12
C TRP A 722 -4.43 2.68 2.38
N THR A 723 -4.82 2.86 3.66
CA THR A 723 -5.55 4.08 4.00
C THR A 723 -4.62 5.29 3.85
N PRO A 724 -5.14 6.46 3.49
CA PRO A 724 -4.35 7.69 3.44
C PRO A 724 -3.64 7.99 4.76
N ALA A 725 -4.26 7.68 5.90
CA ALA A 725 -3.70 7.91 7.23
C ALA A 725 -2.56 6.96 7.60
N ASN A 726 -2.56 5.72 7.10
CA ASN A 726 -1.53 4.70 7.39
C ASN A 726 -0.53 4.49 6.25
N PHE A 727 -0.59 5.33 5.21
CA PHE A 727 0.29 5.24 4.04
C PHE A 727 1.77 5.17 4.45
N GLY A 728 2.46 4.15 3.94
CA GLY A 728 3.88 3.94 4.17
C GLY A 728 4.25 3.32 5.52
N VAL A 729 3.29 2.94 6.36
CA VAL A 729 3.54 2.32 7.68
C VAL A 729 2.83 0.99 7.83
N ARG A 730 1.50 0.99 7.66
CA ARG A 730 0.67 -0.20 7.83
C ARG A 730 -0.31 -0.31 6.67
N PRO A 731 -0.09 -1.24 5.72
CA PRO A 731 -1.05 -1.46 4.66
C PRO A 731 -2.34 -2.09 5.22
N GLU A 732 -3.46 -1.84 4.55
CA GLU A 732 -4.73 -2.53 4.81
C GLU A 732 -4.65 -3.98 4.34
N MET A 733 -4.05 -4.18 3.16
CA MET A 733 -3.81 -5.50 2.60
C MET A 733 -2.68 -5.49 1.57
N VAL A 734 -2.08 -6.65 1.38
CA VAL A 734 -1.07 -6.93 0.35
C VAL A 734 -1.58 -8.04 -0.55
N ILE A 735 -1.63 -7.73 -1.84
CA ILE A 735 -2.02 -8.62 -2.93
C ILE A 735 -0.74 -9.16 -3.57
N LYS A 736 -0.69 -10.47 -3.72
CA LYS A 736 0.42 -11.18 -4.36
C LYS A 736 -0.13 -11.97 -5.54
N GLY A 737 0.37 -11.68 -6.75
CA GLY A 737 -0.15 -12.28 -7.99
C GLY A 737 -1.68 -12.24 -8.09
N GLY A 738 -2.30 -11.12 -7.72
CA GLY A 738 -3.75 -10.93 -7.77
C GLY A 738 -4.57 -11.55 -6.64
N ILE A 739 -3.94 -12.22 -5.67
CA ILE A 739 -4.62 -12.85 -4.53
C ILE A 739 -4.15 -12.19 -3.22
N ILE A 740 -5.07 -11.90 -2.30
CA ILE A 740 -4.73 -11.30 -1.00
C ILE A 740 -3.87 -12.30 -0.20
N ALA A 741 -2.64 -11.90 0.13
CA ALA A 741 -1.67 -12.70 0.87
C ALA A 741 -1.51 -12.23 2.32
N TRP A 742 -1.76 -10.95 2.60
CA TRP A 742 -1.75 -10.39 3.95
C TRP A 742 -2.86 -9.34 4.09
N ALA A 743 -3.51 -9.25 5.25
CA ALA A 743 -4.51 -8.20 5.51
C ALA A 743 -4.67 -7.92 7.01
N ASN A 744 -5.11 -6.70 7.34
CA ASN A 744 -5.60 -6.38 8.68
C ASN A 744 -6.98 -7.00 8.86
N ILE A 745 -7.10 -7.93 9.81
CA ILE A 745 -8.36 -8.61 10.10
C ILE A 745 -8.54 -8.75 11.61
N GLY A 746 -9.78 -8.57 12.05
CA GLY A 746 -10.22 -8.64 13.42
C GLY A 746 -10.25 -10.06 14.02
N ASP A 747 -11.10 -10.22 15.02
CA ASP A 747 -11.45 -11.50 15.62
C ASP A 747 -12.01 -12.44 14.55
N ALA A 748 -11.37 -13.60 14.35
CA ALA A 748 -11.82 -14.61 13.40
C ALA A 748 -13.18 -15.24 13.77
N ASN A 749 -13.63 -15.09 15.02
CA ASN A 749 -14.96 -15.49 15.47
C ASN A 749 -15.97 -14.32 15.45
N GLY A 750 -15.54 -13.10 15.14
CA GLY A 750 -16.42 -11.93 15.13
C GLY A 750 -17.54 -12.08 14.10
N SER A 751 -18.71 -11.50 14.39
CA SER A 751 -19.81 -11.44 13.41
C SER A 751 -19.46 -10.64 12.15
N ILE A 752 -18.45 -9.78 12.24
CA ILE A 752 -17.88 -8.97 11.16
C ILE A 752 -16.35 -8.88 11.31
N PRO A 753 -15.61 -8.63 10.21
CA PRO A 753 -14.14 -8.70 10.20
C PRO A 753 -13.42 -7.56 10.94
N THR A 754 -14.16 -6.56 11.44
CA THR A 754 -13.63 -5.34 12.07
C THR A 754 -13.72 -5.35 13.60
N VAL A 755 -14.09 -6.50 14.19
CA VAL A 755 -14.10 -6.69 15.65
C VAL A 755 -12.67 -6.81 16.17
N GLN A 756 -12.32 -6.07 17.23
CA GLN A 756 -10.98 -6.11 17.83
C GLN A 756 -10.66 -7.49 18.45
N PRO A 757 -9.38 -7.93 18.44
CA PRO A 757 -8.20 -7.20 17.95
C PRO A 757 -8.03 -7.28 16.42
N ILE A 758 -7.90 -6.12 15.77
CA ILE A 758 -7.50 -6.01 14.37
C ILE A 758 -5.97 -6.02 14.31
N ILE A 759 -5.41 -7.06 13.69
CA ILE A 759 -3.96 -7.22 13.47
C ILE A 759 -3.68 -7.67 12.04
N GLY A 760 -2.47 -7.44 11.57
CA GLY A 760 -2.01 -8.01 10.30
C GLY A 760 -1.91 -9.53 10.40
N ARG A 761 -2.51 -10.24 9.44
CA ARG A 761 -2.51 -11.70 9.40
C ARG A 761 -2.21 -12.25 7.99
N PRO A 762 -1.59 -13.43 7.89
CA PRO A 762 -1.50 -14.16 6.64
C PRO A 762 -2.90 -14.58 6.13
N MET A 763 -3.14 -14.40 4.84
CA MET A 763 -4.41 -14.70 4.17
C MET A 763 -4.30 -15.94 3.28
N TRP A 764 -5.32 -16.24 2.49
CA TRP A 764 -5.33 -17.42 1.60
C TRP A 764 -4.18 -17.42 0.59
N GLY A 765 -3.77 -16.25 0.08
CA GLY A 765 -2.62 -16.12 -0.81
C GLY A 765 -1.26 -16.46 -0.15
N TRP A 766 -1.18 -16.48 1.18
CA TRP A 766 0.00 -16.90 1.94
C TRP A 766 0.16 -18.42 2.01
N GLN A 767 -0.93 -19.17 1.87
CA GLN A 767 -0.89 -20.62 2.03
C GLN A 767 0.07 -21.25 1.00
N PRO A 768 0.93 -22.22 1.38
CA PRO A 768 2.05 -22.66 0.53
C PRO A 768 1.68 -23.07 -0.91
N GLY A 769 0.53 -23.71 -1.11
CA GLY A 769 0.06 -24.08 -2.43
C GLY A 769 -0.35 -22.88 -3.30
N ALA A 770 -0.95 -21.85 -2.70
CA ALA A 770 -1.33 -20.61 -3.39
C ALA A 770 -0.10 -19.70 -3.60
N ALA A 771 0.77 -19.63 -2.59
CA ALA A 771 2.03 -18.88 -2.63
C ALA A 771 2.92 -19.26 -3.83
N ALA A 772 2.93 -20.55 -4.20
CA ALA A 772 3.69 -21.01 -5.36
C ALA A 772 3.11 -20.54 -6.70
N LEU A 773 1.78 -20.38 -6.80
CA LEU A 773 1.10 -19.94 -8.03
C LEU A 773 1.20 -18.43 -8.24
N ASN A 774 1.18 -17.67 -7.14
CA ASN A 774 1.08 -16.21 -7.17
C ASN A 774 2.43 -15.48 -7.04
N SER A 775 3.54 -16.21 -6.96
CA SER A 775 4.90 -15.67 -6.76
C SER A 775 5.89 -16.29 -7.73
N VAL A 776 7.04 -15.63 -7.89
CA VAL A 776 8.10 -16.08 -8.79
C VAL A 776 9.44 -16.26 -8.08
N LEU A 777 10.28 -17.14 -8.62
CA LEU A 777 11.69 -17.29 -8.27
C LEU A 777 12.56 -16.77 -9.42
N PHE A 778 13.36 -15.75 -9.16
CA PHE A 778 14.31 -15.23 -10.12
C PHE A 778 15.65 -15.96 -10.03
N VAL A 779 16.19 -16.34 -11.18
CA VAL A 779 17.42 -17.13 -11.31
C VAL A 779 18.28 -16.63 -12.48
N SER A 780 19.50 -17.15 -12.63
CA SER A 780 20.30 -16.92 -13.83
C SER A 780 19.71 -17.64 -15.05
N GLN A 781 19.90 -17.07 -16.25
CA GLN A 781 19.59 -17.75 -17.51
C GLN A 781 20.35 -19.07 -17.66
N LEU A 782 21.62 -19.12 -17.22
CA LEU A 782 22.44 -20.33 -17.26
C LEU A 782 21.78 -21.51 -16.55
N SER A 783 21.19 -21.28 -15.36
CA SER A 783 20.55 -22.36 -14.59
C SER A 783 19.32 -22.97 -15.27
N VAL A 784 18.63 -22.16 -16.09
CA VAL A 784 17.51 -22.58 -16.94
C VAL A 784 18.03 -23.38 -18.12
N ASP A 785 19.02 -22.84 -18.85
CA ASP A 785 19.58 -23.45 -20.06
C ASP A 785 20.24 -24.81 -19.79
N THR A 786 20.90 -24.97 -18.63
CA THR A 786 21.51 -26.25 -18.24
C THR A 786 20.51 -27.25 -17.63
N GLY A 787 19.23 -26.87 -17.46
CA GLY A 787 18.21 -27.66 -16.79
C GLY A 787 18.55 -27.95 -15.32
N THR A 788 19.35 -27.10 -14.66
CA THR A 788 19.72 -27.30 -13.25
C THR A 788 18.55 -26.96 -12.34
N ILE A 789 17.92 -25.82 -12.59
CA ILE A 789 16.82 -25.32 -11.75
C ILE A 789 15.59 -26.25 -11.84
N GLU A 790 15.32 -26.82 -13.01
CA GLU A 790 14.22 -27.77 -13.22
C GLU A 790 14.36 -29.02 -12.33
N LYS A 791 15.60 -29.52 -12.15
CA LYS A 791 15.88 -30.69 -11.29
C LYS A 791 15.61 -30.44 -9.80
N TYR A 792 15.38 -29.19 -9.39
CA TYR A 792 15.06 -28.89 -7.99
C TYR A 792 13.60 -29.20 -7.65
N GLY A 793 12.71 -29.33 -8.65
CA GLY A 793 11.31 -29.70 -8.44
C GLY A 793 10.49 -28.64 -7.71
N LEU A 794 10.86 -27.36 -7.87
CA LEU A 794 10.20 -26.21 -7.26
C LEU A 794 8.83 -25.96 -7.91
N LYS A 795 7.87 -25.50 -7.12
CA LYS A 795 6.50 -25.21 -7.57
C LYS A 795 6.35 -23.77 -8.05
N LYS A 796 7.14 -22.83 -7.51
CA LYS A 796 7.12 -21.44 -7.98
C LYS A 796 7.53 -21.35 -9.44
N ARG A 797 6.90 -20.41 -10.15
CA ARG A 797 7.31 -20.08 -11.51
C ARG A 797 8.72 -19.51 -11.50
N VAL A 798 9.62 -20.12 -12.26
CA VAL A 798 11.00 -19.68 -12.44
C VAL A 798 11.06 -18.64 -13.56
N VAL A 799 11.75 -17.52 -13.32
CA VAL A 799 11.97 -16.46 -14.30
C VAL A 799 13.46 -16.10 -14.34
N PRO A 800 14.13 -16.15 -15.50
CA PRO A 800 15.52 -15.70 -15.58
C PRO A 800 15.62 -14.18 -15.48
N VAL A 801 16.62 -13.69 -14.73
CA VAL A 801 17.02 -12.27 -14.78
C VAL A 801 17.69 -11.95 -16.11
N LYS A 802 17.55 -10.70 -16.57
CA LYS A 802 18.13 -10.24 -17.84
C LYS A 802 18.35 -8.74 -17.89
N ASN A 803 19.19 -8.28 -18.81
CA ASN A 803 19.55 -6.89 -19.03
C ASN A 803 20.20 -6.23 -17.80
N CYS A 804 20.98 -6.98 -17.02
CA CYS A 804 21.68 -6.47 -15.83
C CYS A 804 22.94 -5.68 -16.19
N ARG A 805 23.53 -5.94 -17.37
CA ARG A 805 24.87 -5.44 -17.75
C ARG A 805 24.85 -4.28 -18.75
N LYS A 806 23.69 -3.99 -19.35
CA LYS A 806 23.49 -2.92 -20.35
C LYS A 806 22.65 -1.77 -19.80
N ILE A 807 22.83 -1.48 -18.52
CA ILE A 807 22.17 -0.40 -17.79
C ILE A 807 23.23 0.48 -17.14
N GLY A 808 22.77 1.58 -16.56
CA GLY A 808 23.60 2.57 -15.89
C GLY A 808 22.70 3.52 -15.12
N LYS A 809 23.30 4.46 -14.41
CA LYS A 809 22.60 5.46 -13.61
C LYS A 809 21.53 6.19 -14.42
N SER A 810 21.75 6.46 -15.71
CA SER A 810 20.76 7.10 -16.59
C SER A 810 19.47 6.31 -16.82
N HIS A 811 19.47 5.01 -16.50
CA HIS A 811 18.31 4.15 -16.68
C HIS A 811 17.39 4.16 -15.46
N LEU A 812 17.86 4.63 -14.31
CA LEU A 812 17.14 4.60 -13.03
C LEU A 812 16.12 5.74 -12.97
N LYS A 813 14.85 5.38 -12.79
CA LYS A 813 13.72 6.30 -12.93
C LYS A 813 13.79 7.38 -11.87
N LEU A 814 13.82 8.63 -12.34
CA LEU A 814 13.80 9.87 -11.54
C LEU A 814 14.98 10.00 -10.55
N ASN A 815 15.98 9.13 -10.67
CA ASN A 815 17.12 9.01 -9.77
C ASN A 815 18.40 8.72 -10.57
N ASP A 816 18.63 9.54 -11.59
CA ASP A 816 19.69 9.41 -12.60
C ASP A 816 20.80 10.46 -12.46
N ALA A 817 20.76 11.25 -11.38
CA ALA A 817 21.72 12.32 -11.14
C ALA A 817 23.12 11.76 -10.88
N LYS A 818 24.12 12.47 -11.41
CA LYS A 818 25.55 12.15 -11.33
C LYS A 818 26.33 13.42 -11.00
N PRO A 819 26.10 14.03 -9.82
CA PRO A 819 26.87 15.21 -9.44
C PRO A 819 28.33 14.82 -9.29
N LYS A 820 29.26 15.74 -9.57
CA LYS A 820 30.65 15.55 -9.21
C LYS A 820 30.79 15.62 -7.70
N LEU A 821 31.30 14.57 -7.07
CA LEU A 821 31.37 14.48 -5.62
C LEU A 821 32.79 14.63 -5.11
N THR A 822 32.93 15.34 -3.99
CA THR A 822 34.18 15.39 -3.22
C THR A 822 33.89 15.21 -1.74
N VAL A 823 34.71 14.41 -1.07
CA VAL A 823 34.68 14.24 0.39
C VAL A 823 36.03 14.69 0.92
N ASP A 824 36.03 15.65 1.84
CA ASP A 824 37.25 16.09 2.49
C ASP A 824 37.79 14.99 3.44
N PRO A 825 39.06 14.57 3.34
CA PRO A 825 39.57 13.42 4.07
C PRO A 825 39.74 13.65 5.58
N GLU A 826 39.72 14.91 6.05
CA GLU A 826 39.89 15.24 7.47
C GLU A 826 38.57 15.66 8.13
N SER A 827 37.78 16.47 7.43
CA SER A 827 36.51 17.02 7.95
C SER A 827 35.27 16.24 7.49
N TYR A 828 35.42 15.30 6.56
CA TYR A 828 34.34 14.51 5.95
C TYR A 828 33.26 15.33 5.23
N ARG A 829 33.51 16.63 5.04
CA ARG A 829 32.63 17.54 4.31
C ARG A 829 32.40 17.02 2.89
N VAL A 830 31.12 16.81 2.56
CA VAL A 830 30.70 16.33 1.23
C VAL A 830 30.21 17.49 0.38
N GLU A 831 30.73 17.63 -0.84
CA GLU A 831 30.22 18.57 -1.82
C GLU A 831 29.74 17.87 -3.09
N ALA A 832 28.60 18.30 -3.62
CA ALA A 832 28.07 17.93 -4.93
C ALA A 832 28.13 19.14 -5.86
N ASP A 833 28.87 19.05 -6.96
CA ASP A 833 29.10 20.16 -7.90
C ASP A 833 29.58 21.46 -7.21
N GLY A 834 30.41 21.32 -6.16
CA GLY A 834 30.93 22.42 -5.34
C GLY A 834 29.93 23.00 -4.33
N VAL A 835 28.78 22.36 -4.11
CA VAL A 835 27.77 22.75 -3.12
C VAL A 835 27.82 21.78 -1.95
N HIS A 836 27.96 22.30 -0.73
CA HIS A 836 27.98 21.49 0.50
C HIS A 836 26.64 20.76 0.71
N CYS A 837 26.69 19.43 0.75
CA CYS A 837 25.55 18.56 0.99
C CYS A 837 25.34 18.36 2.48
N THR A 838 24.54 19.21 3.13
CA THR A 838 24.29 19.10 4.56
C THR A 838 22.86 19.47 4.93
N VAL A 839 22.35 18.80 5.97
CA VAL A 839 21.07 19.05 6.64
C VAL A 839 21.24 18.71 8.12
N PRO A 840 20.59 19.43 9.05
CA PRO A 840 20.66 19.08 10.47
C PRO A 840 19.92 17.76 10.78
N PRO A 841 20.20 17.11 11.92
CA PRO A 841 19.47 15.93 12.35
C PRO A 841 18.02 16.28 12.68
N ALA A 842 17.08 15.44 12.24
CA ALA A 842 15.69 15.56 12.65
C ALA A 842 15.52 15.22 14.15
N THR A 843 14.75 16.03 14.86
CA THR A 843 14.39 15.80 16.28
C THR A 843 13.12 14.97 16.42
N LYS A 844 12.29 14.94 15.37
CA LYS A 844 11.08 14.13 15.23
C LYS A 844 10.96 13.71 13.76
N VAL A 845 10.40 12.54 13.53
CA VAL A 845 10.02 12.07 12.20
C VAL A 845 8.54 11.64 12.19
N PRO A 846 7.83 11.75 11.06
CA PRO A 846 6.52 11.15 10.89
C PRO A 846 6.61 9.62 10.90
N LEU A 847 5.48 8.92 10.83
CA LEU A 847 5.46 7.47 10.64
C LEU A 847 6.16 6.68 11.77
N ALA A 848 6.12 7.20 12.99
CA ALA A 848 6.82 6.67 14.16
C ALA A 848 5.89 6.51 15.38
N GLN A 849 6.08 7.29 16.45
CA GLN A 849 5.34 7.17 17.72
C GLN A 849 3.82 7.31 17.60
N GLY A 850 3.32 7.97 16.55
CA GLY A 850 1.89 8.08 16.27
C GLY A 850 1.24 6.75 15.88
N TYR A 851 2.04 5.79 15.38
CA TYR A 851 1.57 4.53 14.83
C TYR A 851 2.00 3.34 15.68
N MET A 852 3.26 3.31 16.12
CA MET A 852 3.85 2.12 16.75
C MET A 852 3.37 1.89 18.19
N LEU A 853 3.17 0.62 18.55
CA LEU A 853 2.87 0.27 19.94
C LEU A 853 4.13 0.29 20.83
N PHE A 854 5.31 0.10 20.23
CA PHE A 854 6.61 0.11 20.89
C PHE A 854 7.62 0.98 20.13
#